data_AF-B6INI8-F1
#
_entry.id   AF-B6INI8-F1
#
_cell.length_a   1.000
_cell.length_b   1.000
_cell.length_c   1.000
_cell.angle_alpha   90.00
_cell.angle_beta   90.00
_cell.angle_gamma   90.00
#
_symmetry.space_group_name_H-M   'P 1'
#
loop_
_entity.id
_entity.type
_entity.pdbx_description
1 polymer ?
#
loop_
_entity_poly.entity_id
_entity_poly.type
_entity_poly.pdbx_seq_one_letter_code
_entity_poly.pdbx_strand_id
1 'polypeptide(L)'
;MFGRIAAFELRYQLRQPAFWVSFLSFFLLTFLSMVIDNVQIGSGGGTHANSPFAVVQTMLIMSLIGMFIPVSIIPGTVLRDPESGMAGIVYSYPLRPLPFLMGRFTGAYIAVILGFLGAPLGTALGSFMWWLDPETLGPFRPGDYLYALGVMVMPNLLVTSGLFFAVAAATRSQFAVYSSLIALLVLWVTSRQLIDGPETQTLEAMLDPFGIVASGQVMRYWTVFERNGMLVPFDGLLLWNRVLWLGIAVVLVGLALALFRFRTQPRSEGRRRRLAEKAEAAPVAPARRPPAAARRAAPGAAAWRQLAARTRLEAVGVMKSPGFLVILALGIFNTTGALIGMDQLYGTEVYPVTRVVTNLIMGAFSIVPLIVLVYYSAELVWRDRQQKTHEIVTACPVPGWVFVLSKLTAMTVVVAALFTVATLVGIVSQLLRGFTAIELDLYLGQLFFFFGVPLMFIGVLSILVQALSPNKFVGMLLVVGFFLLTIVAAQMGLSDNLLIYGSTPSVPLSDMNGWGHFAKAALWFMLYWGFAAGLLMVLAHRLWPGAVPAPLGQRLRGLGRGWTPASATLAAACLTGFVGTGGWIAYNTHVLNEVVSNDAQLDRQAVFERTYRQYEDVPQPIITDVKVDIDLYPEIRRYEARGRYVLENRTGQPLGEVHVLYSPDVDVVDQAIPGARTTHEDRDFNYFIFALDTPLEPGGTLDLSFTTRQENPGFKNDGDVTSILYNGSFLNNMEVAPFIGFSRDMLLKDRNERRKRGLEPLDRMAKLEDEEARRHNYLRRDSHWVGFETTVSTSPDQIAIAPGYLQREWMENGRRYFHYRMDAPILNFYSWLSARYTVATDKWKDVDLSVYYHAPHAYNVPRMLDAMKKSLDYFTAAFSPYQHRQLRILEFPAYQSFAQSFPNTVPYSESIGFIADNRDPEDIDYVFYVTAHEVAHQWWAHQVMGGDVQGSTLLSETLAQYSALMVMEKEYGPDKIRRFLKYELDRYLRGRGGEEREELPIYRVENQQYIHYRKGSLVMYALKDQIGEDMVNRALARLVKETGYRSDPYPTSLDLLRILREEAGPEHQQLITDLFERIVLYDLKVASHTVERTPDGKFKVRLTLAAGKAEADGEGRETPLPLDDRIDIGVFAKDPADPGFSAADVIYLQKHRIDSADPVIELVVDREPAAVGVDPYNKLIDRNSDDNLARHAPAATLPAGGGGGAQPVSR
;
A
#
# COMPACT_ATOMS: atom_id res chain seq x y z
N MET A 1 -47.51 1.89 24.91
CA MET A 1 -47.58 2.05 23.44
C MET A 1 -46.20 1.91 22.79
N PHE A 2 -45.23 2.77 23.12
CA PHE A 2 -43.85 2.73 22.63
C PHE A 2 -43.22 1.31 22.59
N GLY A 3 -43.14 0.62 23.73
CA GLY A 3 -42.48 -0.69 23.82
C GLY A 3 -43.11 -1.78 22.94
N ARG A 4 -44.45 -1.74 22.72
CA ARG A 4 -45.13 -2.68 21.82
C ARG A 4 -44.78 -2.41 20.36
N ILE A 5 -44.66 -1.14 19.98
CA ILE A 5 -44.28 -0.73 18.61
C ILE A 5 -42.81 -1.07 18.35
N ALA A 6 -41.92 -0.81 19.31
CA ALA A 6 -40.52 -1.19 19.23
C ALA A 6 -40.34 -2.70 19.09
N ALA A 7 -41.03 -3.50 19.92
CA ALA A 7 -40.98 -4.96 19.84
C ALA A 7 -41.54 -5.49 18.51
N PHE A 8 -42.60 -4.88 17.96
CA PHE A 8 -43.12 -5.24 16.66
C PHE A 8 -42.12 -4.95 15.55
N GLU A 9 -41.54 -3.74 15.52
CA GLU A 9 -40.60 -3.34 14.49
C GLU A 9 -39.34 -4.21 14.53
N LEU A 10 -38.79 -4.48 15.73
CA LEU A 10 -37.66 -5.38 15.91
C LEU A 10 -37.97 -6.79 15.35
N ARG A 11 -39.10 -7.40 15.74
CA ARG A 11 -39.50 -8.72 15.22
C ARG A 11 -39.71 -8.73 13.70
N TYR A 12 -40.20 -7.62 13.13
CA TYR A 12 -40.35 -7.49 11.70
C TYR A 12 -38.98 -7.51 11.01
N GLN A 13 -38.03 -6.69 11.49
CA GLN A 13 -36.70 -6.56 10.87
C GLN A 13 -35.88 -7.85 10.98
N LEU A 14 -35.94 -8.54 12.13
CA LEU A 14 -35.26 -9.84 12.32
C LEU A 14 -35.76 -10.96 11.38
N ARG A 15 -36.95 -10.80 10.78
CA ARG A 15 -37.51 -11.74 9.79
C ARG A 15 -37.18 -11.34 8.35
N GLN A 16 -36.62 -10.15 8.13
CA GLN A 16 -36.24 -9.71 6.79
C GLN A 16 -34.91 -10.35 6.38
N PRO A 17 -34.77 -10.76 5.10
CA PRO A 17 -33.49 -11.27 4.59
C PRO A 17 -32.33 -10.30 4.77
N ALA A 18 -32.58 -8.98 4.67
CA ALA A 18 -31.57 -7.94 4.81
C ALA A 18 -30.83 -7.99 6.17
N PHE A 19 -31.54 -8.33 7.26
CA PHE A 19 -30.93 -8.48 8.58
C PHE A 19 -29.93 -9.63 8.60
N TRP A 20 -30.34 -10.82 8.16
CA TRP A 20 -29.49 -12.02 8.18
C TRP A 20 -28.32 -11.92 7.21
N VAL A 21 -28.52 -11.32 6.04
CA VAL A 21 -27.42 -11.04 5.11
C VAL A 21 -26.41 -10.11 5.77
N SER A 22 -26.86 -9.05 6.46
CA SER A 22 -25.95 -8.15 7.18
C SER A 22 -25.19 -8.88 8.29
N PHE A 23 -25.91 -9.55 9.20
CA PHE A 23 -25.29 -10.29 10.31
C PHE A 23 -24.26 -11.32 9.83
N LEU A 24 -24.64 -12.15 8.87
CA LEU A 24 -23.77 -13.21 8.36
C LEU A 24 -22.57 -12.64 7.59
N SER A 25 -22.74 -11.55 6.82
CA SER A 25 -21.63 -10.95 6.10
C SER A 25 -20.59 -10.37 7.06
N PHE A 26 -21.02 -9.59 8.06
CA PHE A 26 -20.10 -9.03 9.05
C PHE A 26 -19.46 -10.12 9.92
N PHE A 27 -20.23 -11.15 10.30
CA PHE A 27 -19.69 -12.30 11.01
C PHE A 27 -18.63 -13.05 10.21
N LEU A 28 -18.93 -13.42 8.96
CA LEU A 28 -18.01 -14.18 8.14
C LEU A 28 -16.76 -13.36 7.81
N LEU A 29 -16.90 -12.07 7.49
CA LEU A 29 -15.74 -11.23 7.17
C LEU A 29 -14.75 -11.12 8.35
N THR A 30 -15.25 -10.85 9.56
CA THR A 30 -14.36 -10.73 10.72
C THR A 30 -13.90 -12.08 11.29
N PHE A 31 -14.72 -13.13 11.17
CA PHE A 31 -14.32 -14.49 11.52
C PHE A 31 -13.20 -14.98 10.60
N LEU A 32 -13.36 -14.83 9.28
CA LEU A 32 -12.33 -15.20 8.32
C LEU A 32 -11.08 -14.34 8.54
N SER A 33 -11.22 -13.07 8.90
CA SER A 33 -10.07 -12.23 9.20
C SER A 33 -9.26 -12.68 10.40
N MET A 34 -9.92 -13.26 11.40
CA MET A 34 -9.25 -13.79 12.58
C MET A 34 -8.60 -15.16 12.32
N VAL A 35 -9.10 -15.88 11.32
CA VAL A 35 -8.82 -17.31 11.13
C VAL A 35 -7.90 -17.57 9.94
N ILE A 36 -7.80 -16.62 9.02
CA ILE A 36 -7.01 -16.70 7.79
C ILE A 36 -5.97 -15.58 7.81
N ASP A 37 -4.69 -15.94 7.85
CA ASP A 37 -3.58 -14.99 8.01
C ASP A 37 -3.49 -13.94 6.90
N ASN A 38 -3.94 -14.29 5.69
CA ASN A 38 -3.96 -13.40 4.53
C ASN A 38 -5.18 -12.46 4.49
N VAL A 39 -6.15 -12.62 5.40
CA VAL A 39 -7.31 -11.72 5.52
C VAL A 39 -7.09 -10.87 6.77
N GLN A 40 -6.23 -9.85 6.69
CA GLN A 40 -6.02 -8.96 7.84
C GLN A 40 -6.93 -7.75 7.79
N ILE A 41 -7.58 -7.46 8.91
CA ILE A 41 -8.35 -6.24 9.13
C ILE A 41 -7.73 -5.51 10.33
N GLY A 42 -6.98 -4.44 10.06
CA GLY A 42 -6.61 -3.45 11.07
C GLY A 42 -5.39 -3.72 11.97
N SER A 43 -4.77 -4.91 11.95
CA SER A 43 -3.55 -5.20 12.73
C SER A 43 -2.62 -6.22 12.07
N GLY A 44 -1.31 -6.09 12.30
CA GLY A 44 -0.24 -7.01 11.88
C GLY A 44 1.05 -6.81 12.70
N GLY A 45 2.08 -7.60 12.44
CA GLY A 45 3.37 -7.58 13.18
C GLY A 45 3.24 -8.17 14.59
N GLY A 46 4.00 -7.64 15.57
CA GLY A 46 4.00 -8.10 16.98
C GLY A 46 2.71 -7.82 17.77
N THR A 47 1.67 -7.26 17.16
CA THR A 47 0.38 -7.00 17.81
C THR A 47 -0.50 -8.26 17.78
N HIS A 48 -0.99 -8.71 18.93
CA HIS A 48 -1.90 -9.85 19.00
C HIS A 48 -3.21 -9.55 18.25
N ALA A 49 -3.74 -10.55 17.53
CA ALA A 49 -4.93 -10.41 16.70
C ALA A 49 -6.22 -10.11 17.51
N ASN A 50 -6.26 -10.50 18.78
CA ASN A 50 -7.35 -10.18 19.72
C ASN A 50 -7.00 -9.08 20.74
N SER A 51 -5.92 -8.32 20.50
CA SER A 51 -5.53 -7.19 21.36
C SER A 51 -6.60 -6.09 21.40
N PRO A 52 -6.63 -5.26 22.47
CA PRO A 52 -7.54 -4.12 22.52
C PRO A 52 -7.44 -3.20 21.29
N PHE A 53 -6.20 -2.95 20.82
CA PHE A 53 -5.94 -2.18 19.60
C PHE A 53 -6.56 -2.85 18.36
N ALA A 54 -6.27 -4.12 18.11
CA ALA A 54 -6.74 -4.85 16.93
C ALA A 54 -8.29 -4.92 16.89
N VAL A 55 -8.91 -5.18 18.05
CA VAL A 55 -10.38 -5.23 18.18
C VAL A 55 -10.98 -3.86 17.88
N VAL A 56 -10.45 -2.77 18.47
CA VAL A 56 -10.95 -1.41 18.21
C VAL A 56 -10.79 -1.02 16.74
N GLN A 57 -9.62 -1.27 16.14
CA GLN A 57 -9.37 -1.00 14.72
C GLN A 57 -10.32 -1.77 13.81
N THR A 58 -10.45 -3.09 14.04
CA THR A 58 -11.39 -3.93 13.29
C THR A 58 -12.81 -3.39 13.40
N MET A 59 -13.28 -3.07 14.60
CA MET A 59 -14.63 -2.57 14.81
C MET A 59 -14.85 -1.18 14.21
N LEU A 60 -13.85 -0.30 14.22
CA LEU A 60 -13.91 1.02 13.58
C LEU A 60 -14.03 0.89 12.05
N ILE A 61 -13.16 0.10 11.42
CA ILE A 61 -13.20 -0.19 9.97
C ILE A 61 -14.53 -0.84 9.59
N MET A 62 -14.97 -1.85 10.36
CA MET A 62 -16.26 -2.48 10.14
C MET A 62 -17.41 -1.49 10.35
N SER A 63 -17.36 -0.56 11.30
CA SER A 63 -18.43 0.42 11.54
C SER A 63 -18.63 1.38 10.37
N LEU A 64 -17.55 1.74 9.66
CA LEU A 64 -17.61 2.52 8.43
C LEU A 64 -18.41 1.75 7.36
N ILE A 65 -18.08 0.47 7.11
CA ILE A 65 -18.88 -0.40 6.21
C ILE A 65 -20.29 -0.64 6.80
N GLY A 66 -20.41 -0.64 8.12
CA GLY A 66 -21.62 -0.84 8.90
C GLY A 66 -22.71 0.17 8.59
N MET A 67 -22.37 1.34 8.04
CA MET A 67 -23.33 2.36 7.57
C MET A 67 -24.36 1.81 6.56
N PHE A 68 -24.03 0.75 5.81
CA PHE A 68 -24.98 0.12 4.88
C PHE A 68 -26.13 -0.61 5.59
N ILE A 69 -25.92 -1.07 6.83
CA ILE A 69 -26.97 -1.73 7.63
C ILE A 69 -28.13 -0.75 7.92
N PRO A 70 -27.93 0.42 8.55
CA PRO A 70 -29.02 1.35 8.81
C PRO A 70 -29.64 1.91 7.54
N VAL A 71 -28.89 2.10 6.44
CA VAL A 71 -29.46 2.49 5.14
C VAL A 71 -30.52 1.49 4.65
N SER A 72 -30.28 0.20 4.87
CA SER A 72 -31.19 -0.86 4.41
C SER A 72 -32.41 -1.04 5.32
N ILE A 73 -32.27 -0.78 6.62
CA ILE A 73 -33.30 -1.07 7.65
C ILE A 73 -34.11 0.17 8.02
N ILE A 74 -33.44 1.29 8.34
CA ILE A 74 -34.07 2.47 8.96
C ILE A 74 -35.13 3.13 8.08
N PRO A 75 -34.93 3.34 6.77
CA PRO A 75 -35.94 4.01 5.93
C PRO A 75 -37.27 3.27 5.89
N GLY A 76 -37.25 1.93 5.98
CA GLY A 76 -38.44 1.09 6.02
C GLY A 76 -39.38 1.45 7.18
N THR A 77 -38.88 2.01 8.28
CA THR A 77 -39.72 2.44 9.41
C THR A 77 -40.69 3.56 9.06
N VAL A 78 -40.33 4.39 8.07
CA VAL A 78 -41.11 5.55 7.61
C VAL A 78 -41.79 5.29 6.27
N LEU A 79 -41.07 4.67 5.33
CA LEU A 79 -41.48 4.54 3.92
C LEU A 79 -42.39 3.34 3.65
N ARG A 80 -42.31 2.28 4.48
CA ARG A 80 -43.02 1.02 4.25
C ARG A 80 -44.53 1.17 4.12
N ASP A 81 -45.17 1.92 5.02
CA ASP A 81 -46.63 2.02 5.01
C ASP A 81 -47.14 2.81 3.79
N PRO A 82 -46.53 3.95 3.38
CA PRO A 82 -46.86 4.61 2.12
C PRO A 82 -46.62 3.74 0.88
N GLU A 83 -45.48 3.05 0.79
CA GLU A 83 -45.12 2.26 -0.39
C GLU A 83 -45.98 1.01 -0.56
N SER A 84 -46.38 0.37 0.53
CA SER A 84 -47.28 -0.79 0.53
C SER A 84 -48.77 -0.42 0.42
N GLY A 85 -49.10 0.87 0.45
CA GLY A 85 -50.49 1.36 0.50
C GLY A 85 -51.18 1.20 1.86
N MET A 86 -50.48 0.74 2.90
CA MET A 86 -51.01 0.56 4.27
C MET A 86 -51.09 1.83 5.11
N ALA A 87 -50.50 2.93 4.66
CA ALA A 87 -50.54 4.21 5.37
C ALA A 87 -51.96 4.65 5.76
N GLY A 88 -52.95 4.43 4.87
CA GLY A 88 -54.36 4.79 5.13
C GLY A 88 -54.97 4.04 6.31
N ILE A 89 -54.61 2.76 6.50
CA ILE A 89 -55.12 1.90 7.57
C ILE A 89 -54.35 2.14 8.87
N VAL A 90 -53.02 2.24 8.79
CA VAL A 90 -52.18 2.43 9.98
C VAL A 90 -52.42 3.81 10.60
N TYR A 91 -52.57 4.84 9.78
CA TYR A 91 -52.71 6.23 10.28
C TYR A 91 -54.14 6.56 10.75
N SER A 92 -55.13 5.70 10.52
CA SER A 92 -56.49 5.87 11.07
C SER A 92 -56.63 5.40 12.52
N TYR A 93 -55.66 4.65 13.05
CA TYR A 93 -55.63 4.30 14.48
C TYR A 93 -55.26 5.53 15.33
N PRO A 94 -55.69 5.59 16.62
CA PRO A 94 -55.38 6.70 17.53
C PRO A 94 -53.92 6.66 18.01
N LEU A 95 -52.99 6.79 17.06
CA LEU A 95 -51.55 6.73 17.31
C LEU A 95 -51.00 8.12 17.59
N ARG A 96 -50.31 8.30 18.73
CA ARG A 96 -49.54 9.52 19.00
C ARG A 96 -48.23 9.50 18.19
N PRO A 97 -47.80 10.61 17.56
CA PRO A 97 -46.62 10.66 16.70
C PRO A 97 -45.33 10.21 17.39
N LEU A 98 -45.07 10.72 18.60
CA LEU A 98 -43.84 10.46 19.34
C LEU A 98 -43.64 8.96 19.68
N PRO A 99 -44.55 8.27 20.40
CA PRO A 99 -44.38 6.85 20.71
C PRO A 99 -44.47 5.94 19.48
N PHE A 100 -45.08 6.40 18.38
CA PHE A 100 -45.11 5.68 17.11
C PHE A 100 -43.76 5.70 16.41
N LEU A 101 -43.21 6.89 16.16
CA LEU A 101 -41.93 7.04 15.47
C LEU A 101 -40.75 6.55 16.30
N MET A 102 -40.66 6.98 17.56
CA MET A 102 -39.57 6.55 18.44
C MET A 102 -39.65 5.04 18.69
N GLY A 103 -40.85 4.47 18.79
CA GLY A 103 -41.01 3.03 18.89
C GLY A 103 -40.41 2.30 17.69
N ARG A 104 -40.76 2.72 16.47
CA ARG A 104 -40.21 2.12 15.24
C ARG A 104 -38.71 2.35 15.10
N PHE A 105 -38.24 3.57 15.32
CA PHE A 105 -36.82 3.91 15.25
C PHE A 105 -36.01 3.06 16.25
N THR A 106 -36.45 2.96 17.51
CA THR A 106 -35.76 2.16 18.53
C THR A 106 -35.73 0.68 18.16
N GLY A 107 -36.85 0.11 17.70
CA GLY A 107 -36.90 -1.29 17.27
C GLY A 107 -35.99 -1.57 16.08
N ALA A 108 -35.94 -0.66 15.11
CA ALA A 108 -35.06 -0.77 13.95
C ALA A 108 -33.58 -0.53 14.30
N TYR A 109 -33.27 0.42 15.18
CA TYR A 109 -31.91 0.69 15.65
C TYR A 109 -31.34 -0.50 16.45
N ILE A 110 -32.14 -1.14 17.30
CA ILE A 110 -31.75 -2.39 17.96
C ILE A 110 -31.47 -3.48 16.90
N ALA A 111 -32.28 -3.58 15.84
CA ALA A 111 -32.01 -4.51 14.75
C ALA A 111 -30.70 -4.19 13.99
N VAL A 112 -30.35 -2.91 13.85
CA VAL A 112 -29.07 -2.47 13.26
C VAL A 112 -27.89 -2.88 14.15
N ILE A 113 -27.96 -2.65 15.47
CA ILE A 113 -26.92 -3.09 16.42
C ILE A 113 -26.78 -4.62 16.38
N LEU A 114 -27.89 -5.35 16.42
CA LEU A 114 -27.87 -6.81 16.35
C LEU A 114 -27.35 -7.32 15.01
N GLY A 115 -27.61 -6.60 13.92
CA GLY A 115 -27.04 -6.91 12.60
C GLY A 115 -25.53 -6.72 12.60
N PHE A 116 -25.03 -5.66 13.23
CA PHE A 116 -23.60 -5.42 13.36
C PHE A 116 -22.90 -6.38 14.34
N LEU A 117 -23.63 -6.92 15.33
CA LEU A 117 -23.09 -7.85 16.34
C LEU A 117 -22.39 -9.07 15.73
N GLY A 118 -22.67 -9.40 14.47
CA GLY A 118 -21.90 -10.38 13.70
C GLY A 118 -20.39 -10.10 13.73
N ALA A 119 -19.96 -8.84 13.57
CA ALA A 119 -18.55 -8.47 13.53
C ALA A 119 -17.78 -8.82 14.82
N PRO A 120 -18.14 -8.33 16.02
CA PRO A 120 -17.43 -8.67 17.25
C PRO A 120 -17.58 -10.15 17.63
N LEU A 121 -18.71 -10.80 17.28
CA LEU A 121 -18.85 -12.24 17.49
C LEU A 121 -17.96 -13.06 16.56
N GLY A 122 -17.78 -12.63 15.31
CA GLY A 122 -16.90 -13.26 14.34
C GLY A 122 -15.44 -13.21 14.81
N THR A 123 -14.96 -12.04 15.24
CA THR A 123 -13.61 -11.90 15.82
C THR A 123 -13.45 -12.73 17.10
N ALA A 124 -14.43 -12.67 18.02
CA ALA A 124 -14.33 -13.38 19.28
C ALA A 124 -14.35 -14.90 19.07
N LEU A 125 -15.28 -15.44 18.27
CA LEU A 125 -15.34 -16.86 17.96
C LEU A 125 -14.13 -17.33 17.15
N GLY A 126 -13.65 -16.50 16.23
CA GLY A 126 -12.40 -16.74 15.50
C GLY A 126 -11.23 -16.96 16.46
N SER A 127 -11.13 -16.14 17.51
CA SER A 127 -10.05 -16.23 18.50
C SER A 127 -10.00 -17.53 19.32
N PHE A 128 -11.07 -18.34 19.27
CA PHE A 128 -11.14 -19.64 19.94
C PHE A 128 -10.87 -20.82 19.00
N MET A 129 -10.56 -20.57 17.73
CA MET A 129 -10.28 -21.65 16.80
C MET A 129 -8.98 -22.38 17.16
N TRP A 130 -9.08 -23.69 17.36
CA TRP A 130 -8.02 -24.54 17.91
C TRP A 130 -6.78 -24.68 16.99
N TRP A 131 -6.89 -24.29 15.73
CA TRP A 131 -5.78 -24.32 14.76
C TRP A 131 -5.03 -22.99 14.66
N LEU A 132 -5.44 -21.96 15.41
CA LEU A 132 -4.69 -20.71 15.47
C LEU A 132 -3.46 -20.86 16.35
N ASP A 133 -2.44 -20.12 15.99
CA ASP A 133 -1.19 -20.06 16.72
C ASP A 133 -1.38 -19.31 18.05
N PRO A 134 -1.18 -19.96 19.22
CA PRO A 134 -1.37 -19.32 20.51
C PRO A 134 -0.50 -18.07 20.74
N GLU A 135 0.66 -17.94 20.09
CA GLU A 135 1.51 -16.75 20.22
C GLU A 135 0.91 -15.50 19.54
N THR A 136 0.03 -15.70 18.55
CA THR A 136 -0.66 -14.60 17.87
C THR A 136 -1.84 -14.05 18.67
N LEU A 137 -2.20 -14.71 19.77
CA LEU A 137 -3.36 -14.41 20.59
C LEU A 137 -2.92 -13.98 22.00
N GLY A 138 -3.37 -12.80 22.41
CA GLY A 138 -3.30 -12.35 23.79
C GLY A 138 -4.43 -12.93 24.63
N PRO A 139 -4.49 -12.58 25.93
CA PRO A 139 -5.58 -13.00 26.81
C PRO A 139 -6.94 -12.53 26.30
N PHE A 140 -7.94 -13.42 26.26
CA PHE A 140 -9.30 -13.03 25.88
C PHE A 140 -9.92 -12.12 26.95
N ARG A 141 -10.17 -10.86 26.56
CA ARG A 141 -10.75 -9.83 27.42
C ARG A 141 -12.11 -9.41 26.86
N PRO A 142 -13.24 -9.93 27.38
CA PRO A 142 -14.58 -9.56 26.91
C PRO A 142 -14.85 -8.05 26.96
N GLY A 143 -14.21 -7.35 27.91
CA GLY A 143 -14.29 -5.91 28.07
C GLY A 143 -13.87 -5.13 26.82
N ASP A 144 -12.88 -5.62 26.07
CA ASP A 144 -12.33 -4.93 24.91
C ASP A 144 -13.34 -4.90 23.75
N TYR A 145 -14.04 -6.01 23.53
CA TYR A 145 -15.12 -6.13 22.55
C TYR A 145 -16.34 -5.29 22.94
N LEU A 146 -16.70 -5.28 24.22
CA LEU A 146 -17.81 -4.46 24.73
C LEU A 146 -17.48 -2.97 24.64
N TYR A 147 -16.23 -2.59 24.92
CA TYR A 147 -15.73 -1.22 24.76
C TYR A 147 -15.79 -0.79 23.30
N ALA A 148 -15.24 -1.59 22.39
CA ALA A 148 -15.27 -1.29 20.96
C ALA A 148 -16.72 -1.18 20.45
N LEU A 149 -17.61 -2.09 20.83
CA LEU A 149 -19.03 -2.02 20.45
C LEU A 149 -19.73 -0.79 21.04
N GLY A 150 -19.51 -0.48 22.32
CA GLY A 150 -20.24 0.57 23.05
C GLY A 150 -19.73 1.98 22.82
N VAL A 151 -18.42 2.18 22.86
CA VAL A 151 -17.79 3.50 22.77
C VAL A 151 -17.50 3.87 21.32
N MET A 152 -17.15 2.91 20.47
CA MET A 152 -16.82 3.19 19.07
C MET A 152 -18.03 2.98 18.15
N VAL A 153 -18.60 1.78 18.12
CA VAL A 153 -19.56 1.41 17.06
C VAL A 153 -20.97 1.96 17.29
N MET A 154 -21.53 1.83 18.50
CA MET A 154 -22.90 2.26 18.77
C MET A 154 -23.14 3.75 18.46
N PRO A 155 -22.26 4.70 18.83
CA PRO A 155 -22.38 6.09 18.41
C PRO A 155 -22.41 6.25 16.88
N ASN A 156 -21.52 5.56 16.16
CA ASN A 156 -21.44 5.60 14.70
C ASN A 156 -22.75 5.11 14.04
N LEU A 157 -23.29 4.00 14.52
CA LEU A 157 -24.57 3.45 14.05
C LEU A 157 -25.75 4.34 14.41
N LEU A 158 -25.71 5.04 15.54
CA LEU A 158 -26.77 5.95 15.97
C LEU A 158 -26.81 7.22 15.10
N VAL A 159 -25.64 7.82 14.84
CA VAL A 159 -25.52 9.01 13.97
C VAL A 159 -26.04 8.71 12.57
N THR A 160 -25.56 7.62 11.97
CA THR A 160 -25.98 7.19 10.63
C THR A 160 -27.47 6.82 10.60
N SER A 161 -27.98 6.10 11.60
CA SER A 161 -29.41 5.79 11.72
C SER A 161 -30.25 7.06 11.86
N GLY A 162 -29.83 8.02 12.71
CA GLY A 162 -30.51 9.30 12.90
C GLY A 162 -30.58 10.12 11.63
N LEU A 163 -29.46 10.20 10.88
CA LEU A 163 -29.38 10.87 9.58
C LEU A 163 -30.38 10.27 8.58
N PHE A 164 -30.33 8.95 8.38
CA PHE A 164 -31.20 8.28 7.41
C PHE A 164 -32.67 8.34 7.82
N PHE A 165 -32.95 8.30 9.12
CA PHE A 165 -34.30 8.48 9.65
C PHE A 165 -34.83 9.89 9.38
N ALA A 166 -34.01 10.93 9.62
CA ALA A 166 -34.37 12.32 9.35
C ALA A 166 -34.61 12.58 7.87
N VAL A 167 -33.73 12.09 7.01
CA VAL A 167 -33.86 12.23 5.54
C VAL A 167 -35.09 11.47 5.04
N ALA A 168 -35.34 10.25 5.53
CA ALA A 168 -36.54 9.48 5.18
C ALA A 168 -37.83 10.20 5.62
N ALA A 169 -37.85 10.75 6.84
CA ALA A 169 -38.97 11.53 7.37
C ALA A 169 -39.24 12.81 6.55
N ALA A 170 -38.19 13.52 6.16
CA ALA A 170 -38.27 14.78 5.43
C ALA A 170 -38.71 14.62 3.96
N THR A 171 -38.11 13.64 3.28
CA THR A 171 -38.22 13.51 1.82
C THR A 171 -39.24 12.47 1.37
N ARG A 172 -39.53 11.48 2.22
CA ARG A 172 -40.26 10.26 1.87
C ARG A 172 -39.71 9.57 0.63
N SER A 173 -38.39 9.56 0.47
CA SER A 173 -37.72 9.02 -0.70
C SER A 173 -36.54 8.14 -0.32
N GLN A 174 -36.58 6.87 -0.74
CA GLN A 174 -35.45 5.96 -0.60
C GLN A 174 -34.20 6.50 -1.33
N PHE A 175 -34.38 7.22 -2.45
CA PHE A 175 -33.28 7.83 -3.18
C PHE A 175 -32.55 8.91 -2.38
N ALA A 176 -33.30 9.75 -1.66
CA ALA A 176 -32.69 10.80 -0.85
C ALA A 176 -31.86 10.21 0.30
N VAL A 177 -32.30 9.07 0.88
CA VAL A 177 -31.51 8.37 1.90
C VAL A 177 -30.21 7.84 1.30
N TYR A 178 -30.24 7.16 0.16
CA TYR A 178 -29.00 6.73 -0.52
C TYR A 178 -28.11 7.92 -0.88
N SER A 179 -28.69 9.05 -1.28
CA SER A 179 -27.93 10.27 -1.57
C SER A 179 -27.26 10.83 -0.31
N SER A 180 -27.92 10.80 0.85
CA SER A 180 -27.33 11.23 2.12
C SER A 180 -26.19 10.32 2.61
N LEU A 181 -26.24 9.03 2.30
CA LEU A 181 -25.15 8.10 2.58
C LEU A 181 -23.86 8.52 1.86
N ILE A 182 -23.99 8.81 0.57
CA ILE A 182 -22.86 9.25 -0.26
C ILE A 182 -22.42 10.62 0.17
N ALA A 183 -23.34 11.54 0.41
CA ALA A 183 -23.00 12.87 0.88
C ALA A 183 -22.19 12.79 2.18
N LEU A 184 -22.55 11.89 3.11
CA LEU A 184 -21.78 11.65 4.32
C LEU A 184 -20.38 11.12 4.01
N LEU A 185 -20.25 10.12 3.14
CA LEU A 185 -18.96 9.52 2.79
C LEU A 185 -18.05 10.51 2.04
N VAL A 186 -18.64 11.25 1.09
CA VAL A 186 -17.98 12.33 0.33
C VAL A 186 -17.53 13.43 1.29
N LEU A 187 -18.41 13.91 2.17
CA LEU A 187 -18.06 14.93 3.16
C LEU A 187 -16.96 14.44 4.09
N TRP A 188 -17.04 13.20 4.55
CA TRP A 188 -16.04 12.62 5.44
C TRP A 188 -14.65 12.53 4.80
N VAL A 189 -14.53 12.03 3.57
CA VAL A 189 -13.23 11.95 2.90
C VAL A 189 -12.76 13.33 2.42
N THR A 190 -13.66 14.19 1.88
CA THR A 190 -13.28 15.57 1.48
C THR A 190 -12.83 16.40 2.66
N SER A 191 -13.50 16.31 3.81
CA SER A 191 -13.09 17.05 5.00
C SER A 191 -11.69 16.65 5.41
N ARG A 192 -11.32 15.36 5.30
CA ARG A 192 -9.98 14.91 5.63
C ARG A 192 -8.92 15.43 4.65
N GLN A 193 -9.21 15.43 3.35
CA GLN A 193 -8.27 15.93 2.34
C GLN A 193 -8.13 17.47 2.33
N LEU A 194 -9.19 18.20 2.69
CA LEU A 194 -9.18 19.67 2.74
C LEU A 194 -8.62 20.22 4.06
N ILE A 195 -8.64 19.41 5.11
CA ILE A 195 -8.24 19.76 6.48
C ILE A 195 -6.97 18.94 6.78
N ASP A 196 -5.97 19.08 5.91
CA ASP A 196 -4.69 18.42 6.06
C ASP A 196 -3.67 19.40 6.65
N GLY A 197 -2.98 18.96 7.71
CA GLY A 197 -2.05 19.80 8.46
C GLY A 197 -1.95 19.45 9.95
N PRO A 198 -0.77 19.64 10.58
CA PRO A 198 -0.58 19.38 12.02
C PRO A 198 -1.55 20.16 12.91
N GLU A 199 -1.84 21.41 12.56
CA GLU A 199 -2.74 22.29 13.31
C GLU A 199 -4.21 21.88 13.21
N THR A 200 -4.56 21.21 12.11
CA THR A 200 -5.95 20.87 11.82
C THR A 200 -6.31 19.46 12.28
N GLN A 201 -5.36 18.68 12.80
CA GLN A 201 -5.59 17.32 13.33
C GLN A 201 -6.71 17.27 14.37
N THR A 202 -6.78 18.26 15.27
CA THR A 202 -7.86 18.34 16.28
C THR A 202 -9.21 18.56 15.61
N LEU A 203 -9.27 19.46 14.61
CA LEU A 203 -10.50 19.73 13.86
C LEU A 203 -10.92 18.51 13.04
N GLU A 204 -9.98 17.85 12.37
CA GLU A 204 -10.21 16.61 11.63
C GLU A 204 -10.76 15.51 12.55
N ALA A 205 -10.15 15.35 13.73
CA ALA A 205 -10.61 14.41 14.76
C ALA A 205 -12.02 14.75 15.27
N MET A 206 -12.40 16.03 15.39
CA MET A 206 -13.75 16.43 15.78
C MET A 206 -14.77 16.22 14.65
N LEU A 207 -14.41 16.50 13.40
CA LEU A 207 -15.28 16.40 12.23
C LEU A 207 -15.49 14.97 11.74
N ASP A 208 -14.73 14.00 12.27
CA ASP A 208 -14.92 12.58 11.96
C ASP A 208 -16.07 11.95 12.77
N PRO A 209 -17.24 11.65 12.17
CA PRO A 209 -18.36 11.01 12.87
C PRO A 209 -18.09 9.59 13.34
N PHE A 210 -17.05 8.95 12.78
CA PHE A 210 -16.71 7.57 13.11
C PHE A 210 -15.67 7.49 14.25
N GLY A 211 -14.98 8.60 14.54
CA GLY A 211 -13.88 8.71 15.50
C GLY A 211 -12.67 7.83 15.18
N ILE A 212 -12.51 7.45 13.91
CA ILE A 212 -11.33 6.79 13.35
C ILE A 212 -10.10 7.70 13.51
N VAL A 213 -10.22 8.98 13.17
CA VAL A 213 -9.14 9.95 13.25
C VAL A 213 -8.78 10.22 14.72
N ALA A 214 -9.78 10.45 15.57
CA ALA A 214 -9.56 10.68 17.00
C ALA A 214 -8.85 9.50 17.67
N SER A 215 -9.30 8.26 17.43
CA SER A 215 -8.63 7.06 17.94
C SER A 215 -7.26 6.86 17.30
N GLY A 216 -7.12 7.13 16.00
CA GLY A 216 -5.86 7.02 15.26
C GLY A 216 -4.77 7.95 15.79
N GLN A 217 -5.10 9.20 16.14
CA GLN A 217 -4.15 10.14 16.73
C GLN A 217 -3.69 9.70 18.11
N VAL A 218 -4.61 9.21 18.95
CA VAL A 218 -4.27 8.69 20.29
C VAL A 218 -3.34 7.47 20.21
N MET A 219 -3.54 6.59 19.23
CA MET A 219 -2.77 5.35 19.06
C MET A 219 -1.54 5.49 18.14
N ARG A 220 -1.29 6.68 17.58
CA ARG A 220 -0.36 6.91 16.47
C ARG A 220 1.05 6.37 16.75
N TYR A 221 1.52 6.57 17.98
CA TYR A 221 2.85 6.18 18.44
C TYR A 221 2.83 5.09 19.51
N TRP A 222 1.77 4.28 19.54
CA TRP A 222 1.70 3.17 20.47
C TRP A 222 2.71 2.08 20.14
N THR A 223 3.48 1.68 21.15
CA THR A 223 4.39 0.53 21.10
C THR A 223 3.63 -0.79 21.07
N VAL A 224 4.32 -1.89 20.83
CA VAL A 224 3.72 -3.24 20.87
C VAL A 224 3.12 -3.52 22.24
N PHE A 225 3.82 -3.14 23.32
CA PHE A 225 3.32 -3.25 24.69
C PHE A 225 1.99 -2.48 24.89
N GLU A 226 1.93 -1.22 24.44
CA GLU A 226 0.73 -0.38 24.56
C GLU A 226 -0.44 -0.96 23.74
N ARG A 227 -0.20 -1.38 22.49
CA ARG A 227 -1.24 -1.97 21.61
C ARG A 227 -1.85 -3.26 22.17
N ASN A 228 -1.02 -4.12 22.77
CA ASN A 228 -1.44 -5.39 23.35
C ASN A 228 -2.06 -5.22 24.76
N GLY A 229 -1.67 -4.18 25.50
CA GLY A 229 -2.02 -3.99 26.90
C GLY A 229 -3.19 -3.05 27.16
N MET A 230 -3.29 -1.95 26.41
CA MET A 230 -4.08 -0.76 26.77
C MET A 230 -5.33 -0.57 25.90
N LEU A 231 -6.44 -0.18 26.53
CA LEU A 231 -7.62 0.32 25.82
C LEU A 231 -7.40 1.78 25.43
N VAL A 232 -7.98 2.21 24.30
CA VAL A 232 -7.95 3.61 23.88
C VAL A 232 -8.57 4.46 24.99
N PRO A 233 -7.82 5.40 25.61
CA PRO A 233 -8.33 6.27 26.65
C PRO A 233 -9.60 6.99 26.21
N PHE A 234 -10.63 6.98 27.07
CA PHE A 234 -11.89 7.68 26.82
C PHE A 234 -11.86 9.09 27.45
N ASP A 235 -10.90 9.89 27.01
CA ASP A 235 -10.70 11.27 27.41
C ASP A 235 -10.32 12.13 26.18
N GLY A 236 -9.91 13.38 26.43
CA GLY A 236 -9.36 14.27 25.41
C GLY A 236 -10.21 14.35 24.12
N LEU A 237 -9.54 14.14 22.98
CA LEU A 237 -10.14 14.22 21.65
C LEU A 237 -11.24 13.17 21.43
N LEU A 238 -11.08 11.94 21.93
CA LEU A 238 -12.09 10.90 21.72
C LEU A 238 -13.39 11.24 22.47
N LEU A 239 -13.29 11.67 23.72
CA LEU A 239 -14.46 12.03 24.52
C LEU A 239 -15.26 13.16 23.86
N TRP A 240 -14.59 14.26 23.48
CA TRP A 240 -15.25 15.41 22.86
C TRP A 240 -15.85 15.07 21.50
N ASN A 241 -15.19 14.22 20.71
CA ASN A 241 -15.77 13.67 19.48
C ASN A 241 -17.09 12.93 19.77
N ARG A 242 -17.12 12.03 20.75
CA ARG A 242 -18.32 11.25 21.08
C ARG A 242 -19.45 12.12 21.61
N VAL A 243 -19.14 13.11 22.45
CA VAL A 243 -20.14 14.07 22.95
C VAL A 243 -20.76 14.85 21.79
N LEU A 244 -19.93 15.37 20.87
CA LEU A 244 -20.39 16.13 19.71
C LEU A 244 -21.34 15.30 18.83
N TRP A 245 -20.90 14.10 18.41
CA TRP A 245 -21.66 13.28 17.47
C TRP A 245 -22.89 12.62 18.07
N LEU A 246 -22.87 12.25 19.35
CA LEU A 246 -24.09 11.85 20.06
C LEU A 246 -25.09 13.01 20.15
N GLY A 247 -24.61 14.24 20.39
CA GLY A 247 -25.43 15.45 20.35
C GLY A 247 -26.08 15.65 18.97
N ILE A 248 -25.30 15.52 17.89
CA ILE A 248 -25.79 15.59 16.51
C ILE A 248 -26.84 14.50 16.25
N ALA A 249 -26.61 13.27 16.71
CA ALA A 249 -27.57 12.18 16.54
C ALA A 249 -28.92 12.47 17.21
N VAL A 250 -28.90 13.04 18.43
CA VAL A 250 -30.12 13.49 19.13
C VAL A 250 -30.84 14.58 18.33
N VAL A 251 -30.11 15.55 17.79
CA VAL A 251 -30.67 16.62 16.94
C VAL A 251 -31.29 16.04 15.67
N LEU A 252 -30.64 15.09 15.00
CA LEU A 252 -31.15 14.44 13.78
C LEU A 252 -32.43 13.65 14.06
N VAL A 253 -32.48 12.88 15.14
CA VAL A 253 -33.70 12.17 15.55
C VAL A 253 -34.81 13.16 15.92
N GLY A 254 -34.48 14.24 16.65
CA GLY A 254 -35.42 15.32 16.95
C GLY A 254 -35.98 16.01 15.69
N LEU A 255 -35.13 16.25 14.69
CA LEU A 255 -35.51 16.79 13.39
C LEU A 255 -36.45 15.82 12.65
N ALA A 256 -36.17 14.51 12.67
CA ALA A 256 -37.05 13.51 12.09
C ALA A 256 -38.46 13.54 12.70
N LEU A 257 -38.56 13.71 14.03
CA LEU A 257 -39.82 13.85 14.75
C LEU A 257 -40.56 15.14 14.37
N ALA A 258 -39.85 16.26 14.24
CA ALA A 258 -40.44 17.54 13.86
C ALA A 258 -40.94 17.57 12.40
N LEU A 259 -40.23 16.89 11.50
CA LEU A 259 -40.58 16.86 10.07
C LEU A 259 -41.66 15.83 9.73
N PHE A 260 -41.80 14.77 10.53
CA PHE A 260 -42.80 13.74 10.27
C PHE A 260 -44.24 14.25 10.47
N ARG A 261 -45.10 13.93 9.50
CA ARG A 261 -46.55 14.18 9.58
C ARG A 261 -47.32 12.95 9.14
N PHE A 262 -48.42 12.61 9.82
CA PHE A 262 -49.38 11.58 9.40
C PHE A 262 -50.18 12.05 8.18
N ARG A 263 -49.52 12.09 7.02
CA ARG A 263 -50.15 12.37 5.72
C ARG A 263 -50.27 11.08 4.92
N THR A 264 -51.49 10.75 4.51
CA THR A 264 -51.84 9.61 3.64
C THR A 264 -51.64 9.91 2.16
N GLN A 265 -51.47 11.18 1.76
CA GLN A 265 -51.42 11.59 0.36
C GLN A 265 -49.98 11.84 -0.14
N PRO A 266 -49.60 11.30 -1.31
CA PRO A 266 -48.30 11.57 -1.94
C PRO A 266 -48.27 13.00 -2.51
N ARG A 267 -47.09 13.64 -2.47
CA ARG A 267 -46.76 14.96 -3.08
C ARG A 267 -47.04 15.08 -4.60
N SER A 268 -47.64 14.07 -5.22
CA SER A 268 -47.78 13.92 -6.68
C SER A 268 -49.13 14.35 -7.23
N GLU A 269 -50.07 14.89 -6.44
CA GLU A 269 -51.38 15.33 -6.94
C GLU A 269 -51.26 16.31 -8.12
N GLY A 270 -50.31 17.25 -8.08
CA GLY A 270 -50.05 18.14 -9.23
C GLY A 270 -49.57 17.42 -10.49
N ARG A 271 -48.84 16.29 -10.36
CA ARG A 271 -48.35 15.48 -11.49
C ARG A 271 -49.38 14.46 -11.95
N ARG A 272 -50.16 13.88 -11.04
CA ARG A 272 -51.25 12.93 -11.33
C ARG A 272 -52.46 13.65 -11.90
N ARG A 273 -52.75 14.86 -11.42
CA ARG A 273 -53.70 15.80 -11.99
C ARG A 273 -53.19 16.37 -13.31
N ARG A 274 -51.92 16.76 -13.46
CA ARG A 274 -51.35 17.09 -14.79
C ARG A 274 -51.32 15.92 -15.78
N LEU A 275 -51.13 14.68 -15.31
CA LEU A 275 -51.11 13.47 -16.15
C LEU A 275 -52.54 13.02 -16.48
N ALA A 276 -53.49 13.18 -15.57
CA ALA A 276 -54.92 12.99 -15.81
C ALA A 276 -55.46 14.08 -16.74
N GLU A 277 -55.14 15.35 -16.50
CA GLU A 277 -55.43 16.48 -17.38
C GLU A 277 -54.72 16.32 -18.74
N LYS A 278 -53.50 15.76 -18.82
CA LYS A 278 -52.86 15.40 -20.10
C LYS A 278 -53.49 14.18 -20.77
N ALA A 279 -54.06 13.25 -20.01
CA ALA A 279 -54.75 12.07 -20.54
C ALA A 279 -56.18 12.40 -20.99
N GLU A 280 -56.84 13.35 -20.33
CA GLU A 280 -58.13 13.94 -20.71
C GLU A 280 -57.98 14.98 -21.84
N ALA A 281 -56.89 15.73 -21.89
CA ALA A 281 -56.58 16.67 -22.97
C ALA A 281 -55.86 16.04 -24.17
N ALA A 282 -55.48 14.76 -24.09
CA ALA A 282 -55.00 14.04 -25.25
C ALA A 282 -56.21 13.71 -26.14
N PRO A 283 -56.26 14.16 -27.41
CA PRO A 283 -57.31 13.72 -28.31
C PRO A 283 -57.29 12.19 -28.36
N VAL A 284 -58.46 11.56 -28.21
CA VAL A 284 -58.62 10.12 -28.46
C VAL A 284 -58.21 9.90 -29.91
N ALA A 285 -56.95 9.50 -30.12
CA ALA A 285 -56.49 9.12 -31.42
C ALA A 285 -57.42 8.00 -31.89
N PRO A 286 -58.01 8.08 -33.10
CA PRO A 286 -58.80 6.99 -33.63
C PRO A 286 -57.95 5.74 -33.53
N ALA A 287 -58.53 4.65 -33.01
CA ALA A 287 -57.85 3.36 -32.90
C ALA A 287 -57.14 3.11 -34.23
N ARG A 288 -55.81 3.32 -34.26
CA ARG A 288 -55.02 3.03 -35.44
C ARG A 288 -55.28 1.56 -35.67
N ARG A 289 -55.91 1.22 -36.81
CA ARG A 289 -55.94 -0.17 -37.28
C ARG A 289 -54.53 -0.71 -37.03
N PRO A 290 -54.37 -1.88 -36.38
CA PRO A 290 -53.06 -2.47 -36.25
C PRO A 290 -52.44 -2.43 -37.64
N PRO A 291 -51.22 -1.88 -37.81
CA PRO A 291 -50.61 -1.81 -39.12
C PRO A 291 -50.74 -3.19 -39.74
N ALA A 292 -51.36 -3.26 -40.93
CA ALA A 292 -51.56 -4.50 -41.67
C ALA A 292 -50.24 -5.26 -41.61
N ALA A 293 -50.28 -6.46 -40.99
CA ALA A 293 -49.14 -7.25 -40.54
C ALA A 293 -47.86 -6.81 -41.24
N ALA A 294 -47.10 -5.92 -40.57
CA ALA A 294 -45.90 -5.34 -41.16
C ALA A 294 -45.10 -6.50 -41.73
N ARG A 295 -44.93 -6.50 -43.07
CA ARG A 295 -44.23 -7.55 -43.83
C ARG A 295 -43.08 -8.03 -42.99
N ARG A 296 -43.06 -9.33 -42.64
CA ARG A 296 -41.99 -9.99 -41.87
C ARG A 296 -40.66 -9.48 -42.41
N ALA A 297 -40.08 -8.47 -41.76
CA ALA A 297 -38.81 -7.93 -42.16
C ALA A 297 -37.82 -9.10 -42.07
N ALA A 298 -36.90 -9.19 -43.04
CA ALA A 298 -35.96 -10.30 -43.13
C ALA A 298 -35.40 -10.61 -41.72
N PRO A 299 -35.51 -11.86 -41.24
CA PRO A 299 -35.43 -12.20 -39.82
C PRO A 299 -34.14 -11.75 -39.12
N GLY A 300 -33.04 -11.54 -39.88
CA GLY A 300 -31.78 -11.03 -39.34
C GLY A 300 -31.77 -9.53 -39.03
N ALA A 301 -32.15 -8.66 -39.97
CA ALA A 301 -32.03 -7.20 -39.81
C ALA A 301 -33.00 -6.63 -38.75
N ALA A 302 -34.16 -7.26 -38.58
CA ALA A 302 -35.13 -6.89 -37.55
C ALA A 302 -34.61 -7.20 -36.13
N ALA A 303 -33.94 -8.34 -35.95
CA ALA A 303 -33.41 -8.76 -34.64
C ALA A 303 -32.27 -7.84 -34.15
N TRP A 304 -31.39 -7.39 -35.05
CA TRP A 304 -30.34 -6.42 -34.70
C TRP A 304 -30.90 -5.05 -34.29
N ARG A 305 -31.96 -4.57 -34.97
CA ARG A 305 -32.66 -3.34 -34.57
C ARG A 305 -33.35 -3.49 -33.21
N GLN A 306 -33.97 -4.65 -32.95
CA GLN A 306 -34.56 -4.98 -31.66
C GLN A 306 -33.50 -5.05 -30.55
N LEU A 307 -32.33 -5.64 -30.83
CA LEU A 307 -31.19 -5.68 -29.91
C LEU A 307 -30.70 -4.27 -29.59
N ALA A 308 -30.48 -3.41 -30.59
CA ALA A 308 -30.06 -2.03 -30.37
C ALA A 308 -31.09 -1.24 -29.55
N ALA A 309 -32.38 -1.37 -29.86
CA ALA A 309 -33.46 -0.71 -29.14
C ALA A 309 -33.54 -1.20 -27.68
N ARG A 310 -33.43 -2.51 -27.44
CA ARG A 310 -33.42 -3.09 -26.09
C ARG A 310 -32.17 -2.70 -25.31
N THR A 311 -30.98 -2.83 -25.91
CA THR A 311 -29.71 -2.42 -25.29
C THR A 311 -29.77 -0.95 -24.87
N ARG A 312 -30.27 -0.06 -25.75
CA ARG A 312 -30.46 1.35 -25.43
C ARG A 312 -31.43 1.54 -24.27
N LEU A 313 -32.55 0.81 -24.25
CA LEU A 313 -33.53 0.89 -23.16
C LEU A 313 -32.92 0.44 -21.82
N GLU A 314 -32.19 -0.67 -21.83
CA GLU A 314 -31.53 -1.20 -20.63
C GLU A 314 -30.43 -0.27 -20.14
N ALA A 315 -29.51 0.12 -21.02
CA ALA A 315 -28.38 1.00 -20.68
C ALA A 315 -28.86 2.37 -20.20
N VAL A 316 -29.81 3.00 -20.89
CA VAL A 316 -30.40 4.28 -20.45
C VAL A 316 -31.17 4.11 -19.15
N GLY A 317 -31.85 2.98 -18.96
CA GLY A 317 -32.54 2.65 -17.71
C GLY A 317 -31.58 2.59 -16.52
N VAL A 318 -30.41 1.96 -16.70
CA VAL A 318 -29.35 1.90 -15.68
C VAL A 318 -28.72 3.27 -15.48
N MET A 319 -28.26 3.93 -16.55
CA MET A 319 -27.55 5.21 -16.46
C MET A 319 -28.41 6.34 -15.86
N LYS A 320 -29.73 6.31 -16.09
CA LYS A 320 -30.68 7.25 -15.48
C LYS A 320 -31.23 6.77 -14.14
N SER A 321 -30.87 5.55 -13.71
CA SER A 321 -31.32 5.06 -12.42
C SER A 321 -30.64 5.88 -11.31
N PRO A 322 -31.38 6.22 -10.25
CA PRO A 322 -30.81 7.01 -9.18
C PRO A 322 -29.63 6.31 -8.49
N GLY A 323 -29.69 4.97 -8.34
CA GLY A 323 -28.58 4.17 -7.79
C GLY A 323 -27.30 4.22 -8.61
N PHE A 324 -27.37 4.43 -9.92
CA PHE A 324 -26.19 4.42 -10.78
C PHE A 324 -25.46 5.74 -10.67
N LEU A 325 -26.21 6.85 -10.69
CA LEU A 325 -25.65 8.19 -10.45
C LEU A 325 -24.97 8.25 -9.08
N VAL A 326 -25.55 7.57 -8.10
CA VAL A 326 -25.00 7.40 -6.75
C VAL A 326 -23.66 6.65 -6.78
N ILE A 327 -23.62 5.48 -7.40
CA ILE A 327 -22.41 4.65 -7.48
C ILE A 327 -21.33 5.34 -8.33
N LEU A 328 -21.72 6.00 -9.42
CA LEU A 328 -20.82 6.79 -10.26
C LEU A 328 -20.22 7.97 -9.49
N ALA A 329 -21.03 8.72 -8.74
CA ALA A 329 -20.54 9.81 -7.91
C ALA A 329 -19.55 9.31 -6.86
N LEU A 330 -19.85 8.18 -6.20
CA LEU A 330 -18.93 7.54 -5.25
C LEU A 330 -17.61 7.13 -5.93
N GLY A 331 -17.66 6.58 -7.15
CA GLY A 331 -16.47 6.19 -7.89
C GLY A 331 -15.62 7.37 -8.36
N ILE A 332 -16.25 8.41 -8.92
CA ILE A 332 -15.57 9.69 -9.25
C ILE A 332 -14.89 10.22 -8.00
N PHE A 333 -15.64 10.22 -6.90
CA PHE A 333 -15.18 10.75 -5.64
C PHE A 333 -13.97 10.00 -5.09
N ASN A 334 -14.04 8.67 -5.03
CA ASN A 334 -12.92 7.85 -4.55
C ASN A 334 -11.68 8.00 -5.44
N THR A 335 -11.88 8.02 -6.76
CA THR A 335 -10.81 8.24 -7.73
C THR A 335 -10.18 9.62 -7.56
N THR A 336 -10.99 10.66 -7.42
CA THR A 336 -10.50 12.03 -7.21
C THR A 336 -9.74 12.13 -5.89
N GLY A 337 -10.24 11.51 -4.82
CA GLY A 337 -9.53 11.45 -3.53
C GLY A 337 -8.17 10.76 -3.64
N ALA A 338 -8.08 9.64 -4.34
CA ALA A 338 -6.82 8.94 -4.59
C ALA A 338 -5.84 9.74 -5.46
N LEU A 339 -6.35 10.50 -6.44
CA LEU A 339 -5.53 11.36 -7.30
C LEU A 339 -5.09 12.65 -6.62
N ILE A 340 -5.85 13.14 -5.64
CA ILE A 340 -5.44 14.27 -4.78
C ILE A 340 -4.32 13.80 -3.85
N GLY A 341 -4.54 12.69 -3.13
CA GLY A 341 -3.53 12.06 -2.26
C GLY A 341 -2.55 11.15 -3.01
N MET A 342 -2.19 11.52 -4.25
CA MET A 342 -1.21 10.80 -5.08
C MET A 342 0.13 10.69 -4.34
N ASP A 343 0.85 9.58 -4.56
CA ASP A 343 2.06 9.23 -3.81
C ASP A 343 3.00 10.42 -3.58
N GLN A 344 3.34 10.62 -2.30
CA GLN A 344 4.32 11.61 -1.86
C GLN A 344 5.44 10.91 -1.10
N LEU A 345 6.69 11.19 -1.46
CA LEU A 345 7.85 10.75 -0.70
C LEU A 345 8.45 11.97 0.01
N TYR A 346 8.47 11.93 1.35
CA TYR A 346 8.87 13.09 2.20
C TYR A 346 8.01 14.35 1.96
N GLY A 347 6.75 14.17 1.58
CA GLY A 347 5.82 15.27 1.27
C GLY A 347 5.95 15.82 -0.15
N THR A 348 6.94 15.37 -0.92
CA THR A 348 7.16 15.80 -2.31
C THR A 348 6.35 14.94 -3.26
N GLU A 349 5.60 15.60 -4.15
CA GLU A 349 4.76 14.93 -5.15
C GLU A 349 5.60 14.29 -6.27
N VAL A 350 4.97 13.38 -7.02
CA VAL A 350 5.50 12.84 -8.27
C VAL A 350 4.73 13.39 -9.47
N TYR A 351 5.40 13.48 -10.63
CA TYR A 351 4.74 13.78 -11.89
C TYR A 351 3.62 12.76 -12.13
N PRO A 352 2.40 13.21 -12.53
CA PRO A 352 1.26 12.33 -12.72
C PRO A 352 1.34 11.62 -14.08
N VAL A 353 2.43 10.87 -14.31
CA VAL A 353 2.60 10.05 -15.51
C VAL A 353 1.44 9.06 -15.64
N THR A 354 1.04 8.73 -16.87
CA THR A 354 -0.20 7.96 -17.13
C THR A 354 -0.23 6.61 -16.41
N ARG A 355 0.92 5.93 -16.28
CA ARG A 355 1.04 4.69 -15.50
C ARG A 355 0.63 4.87 -14.04
N VAL A 356 1.16 5.88 -13.34
CA VAL A 356 0.82 6.17 -11.94
C VAL A 356 -0.67 6.47 -11.81
N VAL A 357 -1.22 7.30 -12.70
CA VAL A 357 -2.64 7.67 -12.69
C VAL A 357 -3.56 6.47 -12.94
N THR A 358 -3.24 5.62 -13.92
CA THR A 358 -4.03 4.41 -14.21
C THR A 358 -3.96 3.39 -13.07
N ASN A 359 -2.80 3.21 -12.44
CA ASN A 359 -2.65 2.35 -11.26
C ASN A 359 -3.48 2.84 -10.07
N LEU A 360 -3.45 4.15 -9.78
CA LEU A 360 -4.28 4.76 -8.73
C LEU A 360 -5.78 4.62 -9.04
N ILE A 361 -6.19 4.80 -10.30
CA ILE A 361 -7.58 4.56 -10.73
C ILE A 361 -7.95 3.09 -10.51
N MET A 362 -7.09 2.13 -10.87
CA MET A 362 -7.38 0.71 -10.65
C MET A 362 -7.56 0.40 -9.16
N GLY A 363 -6.67 0.90 -8.30
CA GLY A 363 -6.76 0.71 -6.86
C GLY A 363 -8.05 1.31 -6.28
N ALA A 364 -8.38 2.55 -6.63
CA ALA A 364 -9.52 3.27 -6.06
C ALA A 364 -10.88 2.90 -6.70
N PHE A 365 -10.91 2.56 -7.98
CA PHE A 365 -12.16 2.42 -8.73
C PHE A 365 -12.61 0.96 -8.92
N SER A 366 -11.74 -0.04 -8.70
CA SER A 366 -12.01 -1.46 -9.02
C SER A 366 -13.30 -2.02 -8.43
N ILE A 367 -13.66 -1.65 -7.20
CA ILE A 367 -14.86 -2.15 -6.51
C ILE A 367 -16.17 -1.61 -7.11
N VAL A 368 -16.14 -0.42 -7.74
CA VAL A 368 -17.32 0.29 -8.23
C VAL A 368 -17.99 -0.46 -9.39
N PRO A 369 -17.28 -0.82 -10.48
CA PRO A 369 -17.81 -1.67 -11.52
C PRO A 369 -18.30 -3.04 -11.01
N LEU A 370 -17.63 -3.62 -10.01
CA LEU A 370 -18.06 -4.90 -9.42
C LEU A 370 -19.43 -4.80 -8.75
N ILE A 371 -19.64 -3.76 -7.92
CA ILE A 371 -20.95 -3.48 -7.31
C ILE A 371 -22.01 -3.28 -8.40
N VAL A 372 -21.67 -2.55 -9.47
CA VAL A 372 -22.58 -2.34 -10.61
C VAL A 372 -22.95 -3.67 -11.26
N LEU A 373 -21.99 -4.57 -11.48
CA LEU A 373 -22.26 -5.89 -12.05
C LEU A 373 -23.19 -6.72 -11.16
N VAL A 374 -22.90 -6.83 -9.86
CA VAL A 374 -23.72 -7.63 -8.93
C VAL A 374 -25.14 -7.05 -8.81
N TYR A 375 -25.26 -5.74 -8.62
CA TYR A 375 -26.53 -5.08 -8.38
C TYR A 375 -27.37 -4.95 -9.66
N TYR A 376 -26.80 -4.42 -10.75
CA TYR A 376 -27.55 -4.16 -11.97
C TYR A 376 -27.78 -5.40 -12.81
N SER A 377 -26.97 -6.46 -12.69
CA SER A 377 -27.35 -7.75 -13.30
C SER A 377 -28.66 -8.26 -12.68
N ALA A 378 -28.80 -8.16 -11.35
CA ALA A 378 -30.01 -8.51 -10.64
C ALA A 378 -31.19 -7.62 -11.05
N GLU A 379 -30.99 -6.30 -11.04
CA GLU A 379 -32.06 -5.36 -11.35
C GLU A 379 -32.51 -5.52 -12.81
N LEU A 380 -31.60 -5.61 -13.77
CA LEU A 380 -31.93 -5.82 -15.19
C LEU A 380 -32.69 -7.14 -15.43
N VAL A 381 -32.29 -8.23 -14.78
CA VAL A 381 -32.92 -9.55 -14.94
C VAL A 381 -34.31 -9.60 -14.28
N TRP A 382 -34.53 -8.86 -13.20
CA TRP A 382 -35.77 -8.92 -12.41
C TRP A 382 -36.74 -7.76 -12.64
N ARG A 383 -36.32 -6.65 -13.27
CA ARG A 383 -37.13 -5.43 -13.43
C ARG A 383 -38.51 -5.68 -14.02
N ASP A 384 -38.58 -6.42 -15.13
CA ASP A 384 -39.84 -6.66 -15.84
C ASP A 384 -40.84 -7.47 -14.97
N ARG A 385 -40.33 -8.33 -14.08
CA ARG A 385 -41.15 -9.09 -13.12
C ARG A 385 -41.60 -8.22 -11.95
N GLN A 386 -40.70 -7.39 -11.40
CA GLN A 386 -41.04 -6.46 -10.32
C GLN A 386 -42.11 -5.45 -10.75
N GLN A 387 -42.05 -4.99 -12.01
CA GLN A 387 -43.05 -4.09 -12.60
C GLN A 387 -44.29 -4.82 -13.13
N LYS A 388 -44.37 -6.16 -12.98
CA LYS A 388 -45.48 -7.01 -13.47
C LYS A 388 -45.75 -6.88 -14.98
N THR A 389 -44.73 -6.58 -15.79
CA THR A 389 -44.82 -6.42 -17.26
C THR A 389 -44.20 -7.57 -18.05
N HIS A 390 -43.56 -8.53 -17.36
CA HIS A 390 -42.86 -9.66 -17.99
C HIS A 390 -43.72 -10.47 -18.98
N GLU A 391 -45.02 -10.68 -18.75
CA GLU A 391 -45.92 -11.38 -19.68
C GLU A 391 -46.08 -10.62 -21.01
N ILE A 392 -46.18 -9.29 -20.95
CA ILE A 392 -46.28 -8.42 -22.14
C ILE A 392 -44.95 -8.46 -22.92
N VAL A 393 -43.84 -8.37 -22.19
CA VAL A 393 -42.50 -8.35 -22.77
C VAL A 393 -42.17 -9.67 -23.47
N THR A 394 -42.55 -10.80 -22.88
CA THR A 394 -42.29 -12.14 -23.41
C THR A 394 -43.24 -12.54 -24.54
N ALA A 395 -44.42 -11.92 -24.64
CA ALA A 395 -45.34 -12.11 -25.76
C ALA A 395 -44.91 -11.37 -27.05
N CYS A 396 -43.91 -10.49 -26.98
CA CYS A 396 -43.38 -9.79 -28.15
C CYS A 396 -42.64 -10.76 -29.09
N PRO A 397 -42.70 -10.59 -30.43
CA PRO A 397 -42.00 -11.42 -31.41
C PRO A 397 -40.49 -11.05 -31.46
N VAL A 398 -39.80 -11.24 -30.34
CA VAL A 398 -38.37 -10.95 -30.16
C VAL A 398 -37.65 -12.26 -29.86
N PRO A 399 -36.58 -12.61 -30.59
CA PRO A 399 -35.82 -13.83 -30.32
C PRO A 399 -35.24 -13.86 -28.90
N GLY A 400 -35.23 -15.03 -28.27
CA GLY A 400 -34.78 -15.19 -26.87
C GLY A 400 -33.36 -14.69 -26.59
N TRP A 401 -32.44 -14.85 -27.55
CA TRP A 401 -31.03 -14.43 -27.40
C TRP A 401 -30.89 -12.91 -27.27
N VAL A 402 -31.83 -12.15 -27.85
CA VAL A 402 -31.85 -10.68 -27.76
C VAL A 402 -32.06 -10.24 -26.31
N PHE A 403 -32.82 -10.97 -25.50
CA PHE A 403 -33.08 -10.60 -24.09
C PHE A 403 -31.87 -10.73 -23.19
N VAL A 404 -31.01 -11.72 -23.45
CA VAL A 404 -29.78 -11.95 -22.68
C VAL A 404 -28.67 -11.05 -23.21
N LEU A 405 -28.46 -11.03 -24.53
CA LEU A 405 -27.41 -10.23 -25.13
C LEU A 405 -27.61 -8.74 -24.90
N SER A 406 -28.86 -8.23 -24.95
CA SER A 406 -29.13 -6.81 -24.65
C SER A 406 -28.78 -6.41 -23.23
N LYS A 407 -28.84 -7.33 -22.26
CA LYS A 407 -28.44 -7.05 -20.87
C LYS A 407 -26.93 -7.05 -20.72
N LEU A 408 -26.24 -8.00 -21.35
CA LEU A 408 -24.77 -8.03 -21.36
C LEU A 408 -24.19 -6.81 -22.06
N THR A 409 -24.68 -6.47 -23.26
CA THR A 409 -24.22 -5.28 -24.00
C THR A 409 -24.57 -4.00 -23.26
N ALA A 410 -25.75 -3.91 -22.64
CA ALA A 410 -26.08 -2.77 -21.80
C ALA A 410 -25.14 -2.65 -20.60
N MET A 411 -24.81 -3.77 -19.95
CA MET A 411 -23.84 -3.80 -18.85
C MET A 411 -22.45 -3.37 -19.32
N THR A 412 -22.02 -3.83 -20.48
CA THR A 412 -20.74 -3.45 -21.10
C THR A 412 -20.68 -1.94 -21.35
N VAL A 413 -21.76 -1.36 -21.91
CA VAL A 413 -21.87 0.09 -22.14
C VAL A 413 -21.83 0.85 -20.81
N VAL A 414 -22.49 0.34 -19.78
CA VAL A 414 -22.50 0.95 -18.45
C VAL A 414 -21.09 0.93 -17.84
N VAL A 415 -20.40 -0.20 -17.85
CA VAL A 415 -19.02 -0.33 -17.36
C VAL A 415 -18.05 0.53 -18.17
N ALA A 416 -18.16 0.54 -19.51
CA ALA A 416 -17.36 1.41 -20.35
C ALA A 416 -17.62 2.91 -20.04
N ALA A 417 -18.86 3.30 -19.73
CA ALA A 417 -19.16 4.66 -19.30
C ALA A 417 -18.50 4.99 -17.95
N LEU A 418 -18.47 4.04 -16.99
CA LEU A 418 -17.76 4.21 -15.72
C LEU A 418 -16.25 4.45 -15.96
N PHE A 419 -15.61 3.62 -16.78
CA PHE A 419 -14.18 3.77 -17.10
C PHE A 419 -13.88 5.02 -17.92
N THR A 420 -14.80 5.44 -18.79
CA THR A 420 -14.67 6.71 -19.52
C THR A 420 -14.65 7.87 -18.54
N VAL A 421 -15.55 7.86 -17.56
CA VAL A 421 -15.57 8.90 -16.51
C VAL A 421 -14.29 8.85 -15.67
N ALA A 422 -13.84 7.68 -15.23
CA ALA A 422 -12.59 7.55 -14.47
C ALA A 422 -11.37 8.04 -15.28
N THR A 423 -11.30 7.71 -16.57
CA THR A 423 -10.27 8.20 -17.50
C THR A 423 -10.30 9.72 -17.62
N LEU A 424 -11.49 10.32 -17.79
CA LEU A 424 -11.64 11.76 -17.85
C LEU A 424 -11.21 12.45 -16.55
N VAL A 425 -11.54 11.86 -15.38
CA VAL A 425 -11.07 12.36 -14.08
C VAL A 425 -9.54 12.30 -13.98
N GLY A 426 -8.93 11.20 -14.42
CA GLY A 426 -7.46 11.07 -14.49
C GLY A 426 -6.82 12.12 -15.39
N ILE A 427 -7.31 12.27 -16.63
CA ILE A 427 -6.86 13.26 -17.61
C ILE A 427 -7.00 14.68 -17.06
N VAL A 428 -8.14 15.02 -16.48
CA VAL A 428 -8.36 16.34 -15.88
C VAL A 428 -7.38 16.57 -14.74
N SER A 429 -7.13 15.57 -13.89
CA SER A 429 -6.14 15.67 -12.81
C SER A 429 -4.72 15.92 -13.35
N GLN A 430 -4.29 15.20 -14.39
CA GLN A 430 -3.00 15.43 -15.06
C GLN A 430 -2.88 16.86 -15.59
N LEU A 431 -3.91 17.34 -16.30
CA LEU A 431 -3.93 18.69 -16.88
C LEU A 431 -3.94 19.79 -15.80
N LEU A 432 -4.67 19.60 -14.70
CA LEU A 432 -4.71 20.55 -13.58
C LEU A 432 -3.36 20.67 -12.88
N ARG A 433 -2.57 19.59 -12.85
CA ARG A 433 -1.18 19.58 -12.33
C ARG A 433 -0.13 20.04 -13.36
N GLY A 434 -0.57 20.44 -14.56
CA GLY A 434 0.29 20.94 -15.64
C GLY A 434 0.96 19.85 -16.49
N PHE A 435 0.56 18.58 -16.35
CA PHE A 435 1.11 17.46 -17.12
C PHE A 435 0.30 17.25 -18.41
N THR A 436 0.99 17.26 -19.56
CA THR A 436 0.34 17.25 -20.90
C THR A 436 0.68 16.03 -21.75
N ALA A 437 1.65 15.20 -21.34
CA ALA A 437 2.05 13.99 -22.05
C ALA A 437 1.08 12.82 -21.77
N ILE A 438 -0.16 12.96 -22.25
CA ILE A 438 -1.23 12.00 -21.98
C ILE A 438 -1.21 10.84 -22.97
N GLU A 439 -1.00 9.63 -22.46
CA GLU A 439 -0.95 8.38 -23.23
C GLU A 439 -2.30 7.67 -23.19
N LEU A 440 -3.19 8.01 -24.13
CA LEU A 440 -4.56 7.49 -24.16
C LEU A 440 -4.63 5.97 -24.37
N ASP A 441 -3.65 5.39 -25.05
CA ASP A 441 -3.52 3.96 -25.27
C ASP A 441 -3.30 3.19 -23.97
N LEU A 442 -2.55 3.75 -23.01
CA LEU A 442 -2.37 3.15 -21.68
C LEU A 442 -3.68 3.13 -20.89
N TYR A 443 -4.48 4.22 -20.94
CA TYR A 443 -5.81 4.23 -20.34
C TYR A 443 -6.75 3.18 -20.94
N LEU A 444 -6.79 3.10 -22.28
CA LEU A 444 -7.63 2.13 -22.99
C LEU A 444 -7.20 0.70 -22.71
N GLY A 445 -5.90 0.42 -22.77
CA GLY A 445 -5.33 -0.90 -22.51
C GLY A 445 -5.57 -1.33 -21.06
N GLN A 446 -5.21 -0.49 -20.08
CA GLN A 446 -5.26 -0.88 -18.68
C GLN A 446 -6.71 -0.97 -18.15
N LEU A 447 -7.53 0.06 -18.35
CA LEU A 447 -8.86 0.13 -17.73
C LEU A 447 -9.91 -0.65 -18.51
N PHE A 448 -9.98 -0.48 -19.84
CA PHE A 448 -11.06 -1.05 -20.63
C PHE A 448 -10.76 -2.49 -21.04
N PHE A 449 -9.50 -2.80 -21.34
CA PHE A 449 -9.12 -4.10 -21.88
C PHE A 449 -8.63 -5.06 -20.78
N PHE A 450 -7.47 -4.81 -20.18
CA PHE A 450 -6.86 -5.72 -19.20
C PHE A 450 -7.67 -5.84 -17.91
N PHE A 451 -8.31 -4.75 -17.46
CA PHE A 451 -9.22 -4.81 -16.31
C PHE A 451 -10.68 -5.04 -16.71
N GLY A 452 -11.16 -4.34 -17.74
CA GLY A 452 -12.58 -4.37 -18.12
C GLY A 452 -13.08 -5.68 -18.72
N VAL A 453 -12.28 -6.39 -19.50
CA VAL A 453 -12.70 -7.66 -20.13
C VAL A 453 -12.87 -8.78 -19.09
N PRO A 454 -11.91 -9.06 -18.18
CA PRO A 454 -12.09 -10.02 -17.09
C PRO A 454 -13.32 -9.73 -16.23
N LEU A 455 -13.54 -8.45 -15.93
CA LEU A 455 -14.70 -7.99 -15.20
C LEU A 455 -16.01 -8.34 -15.93
N MET A 456 -16.05 -8.25 -17.27
CA MET A 456 -17.24 -8.64 -18.03
C MET A 456 -17.51 -10.16 -18.00
N PHE A 457 -16.51 -11.01 -17.75
CA PHE A 457 -16.76 -12.44 -17.48
C PHE A 457 -17.59 -12.62 -16.21
N ILE A 458 -17.25 -11.89 -15.14
CA ILE A 458 -18.08 -11.84 -13.92
C ILE A 458 -19.49 -11.33 -14.25
N GLY A 459 -19.62 -10.35 -15.15
CA GLY A 459 -20.92 -9.86 -15.62
C GLY A 459 -21.77 -10.96 -16.27
N VAL A 460 -21.16 -11.81 -17.10
CA VAL A 460 -21.80 -12.99 -17.71
C VAL A 460 -22.24 -13.98 -16.64
N LEU A 461 -21.35 -14.35 -15.72
CA LEU A 461 -21.67 -15.24 -14.60
C LEU A 461 -22.83 -14.69 -13.77
N SER A 462 -22.81 -13.39 -13.47
CA SER A 462 -23.84 -12.72 -12.68
C SER A 462 -25.21 -12.79 -13.37
N ILE A 463 -25.28 -12.54 -14.68
CA ILE A 463 -26.53 -12.68 -15.45
C ILE A 463 -27.06 -14.12 -15.40
N LEU A 464 -26.19 -15.11 -15.56
CA LEU A 464 -26.57 -16.52 -15.47
C LEU A 464 -27.12 -16.85 -14.07
N VAL A 465 -26.37 -16.55 -13.01
CA VAL A 465 -26.78 -16.80 -11.61
C VAL A 465 -28.12 -16.14 -11.32
N GLN A 466 -28.33 -14.90 -11.78
CA GLN A 466 -29.60 -14.19 -11.62
C GLN A 466 -30.76 -14.84 -12.39
N ALA A 467 -30.51 -15.41 -13.57
CA ALA A 467 -31.51 -16.14 -14.34
C ALA A 467 -31.90 -17.49 -13.69
N LEU A 468 -30.98 -18.11 -12.95
CA LEU A 468 -31.20 -19.37 -12.23
C LEU A 468 -31.88 -19.17 -10.87
N SER A 469 -31.62 -18.03 -10.23
CA SER A 469 -32.03 -17.76 -8.86
C SER A 469 -33.56 -17.63 -8.69
N PRO A 470 -34.10 -17.97 -7.50
CA PRO A 470 -35.53 -17.87 -7.20
C PRO A 470 -35.98 -16.43 -6.90
N ASN A 471 -35.08 -15.56 -6.48
CA ASN A 471 -35.31 -14.12 -6.30
C ASN A 471 -33.99 -13.34 -6.47
N LYS A 472 -34.08 -12.01 -6.64
CA LYS A 472 -32.90 -11.16 -6.90
C LYS A 472 -31.85 -11.17 -5.79
N PHE A 473 -32.28 -11.24 -4.52
CA PHE A 473 -31.40 -11.18 -3.36
C PHE A 473 -30.60 -12.46 -3.19
N VAL A 474 -31.22 -13.62 -3.47
CA VAL A 474 -30.50 -14.91 -3.53
C VAL A 474 -29.47 -14.89 -4.65
N GLY A 475 -29.81 -14.36 -5.82
CA GLY A 475 -28.84 -14.22 -6.91
C GLY A 475 -27.67 -13.32 -6.55
N MET A 476 -27.92 -12.19 -5.87
CA MET A 476 -26.84 -11.31 -5.38
C MET A 476 -25.97 -12.04 -4.35
N LEU A 477 -26.59 -12.73 -3.37
CA LEU A 477 -25.90 -13.49 -2.34
C LEU A 477 -25.03 -14.60 -2.93
N LEU A 478 -25.48 -15.28 -3.99
CA LEU A 478 -24.71 -16.32 -4.67
C LEU A 478 -23.50 -15.76 -5.41
N VAL A 479 -23.62 -14.60 -6.06
CA VAL A 479 -22.47 -13.94 -6.70
C VAL A 479 -21.47 -13.44 -5.66
N VAL A 480 -21.95 -12.85 -4.55
CA VAL A 480 -21.08 -12.47 -3.43
C VAL A 480 -20.43 -13.71 -2.80
N GLY A 481 -21.19 -14.77 -2.60
CA GLY A 481 -20.70 -16.05 -2.09
C GLY A 481 -19.64 -16.67 -3.00
N PHE A 482 -19.76 -16.53 -4.33
CA PHE A 482 -18.71 -16.93 -5.27
C PHE A 482 -17.39 -16.21 -4.98
N PHE A 483 -17.39 -14.89 -4.77
CA PHE A 483 -16.17 -14.15 -4.42
C PHE A 483 -15.57 -14.58 -3.07
N LEU A 484 -16.41 -14.80 -2.06
CA LEU A 484 -15.94 -15.29 -0.76
C LEU A 484 -15.33 -16.69 -0.89
N LEU A 485 -15.95 -17.57 -1.68
CA LEU A 485 -15.44 -18.92 -1.93
C LEU A 485 -14.13 -18.90 -2.71
N THR A 486 -13.95 -18.01 -3.69
CA THR A 486 -12.67 -17.91 -4.41
C THR A 486 -11.54 -17.42 -3.50
N ILE A 487 -11.83 -16.48 -2.59
CA ILE A 487 -10.85 -16.03 -1.59
C ILE A 487 -10.45 -17.18 -0.68
N VAL A 488 -11.43 -17.92 -0.14
CA VAL A 488 -11.15 -19.09 0.73
C VAL A 488 -10.43 -20.20 -0.05
N ALA A 489 -10.81 -20.45 -1.30
CA ALA A 489 -10.16 -21.48 -2.11
C ALA A 489 -8.69 -21.15 -2.40
N ALA A 490 -8.36 -19.88 -2.69
CA ALA A 490 -6.98 -19.44 -2.86
C ALA A 490 -6.12 -19.72 -1.62
N GLN A 491 -6.70 -19.57 -0.42
CA GLN A 491 -6.06 -19.89 0.86
C GLN A 491 -5.90 -21.39 1.09
N MET A 492 -6.82 -22.20 0.57
CA MET A 492 -6.69 -23.66 0.54
C MET A 492 -5.72 -24.16 -0.55
N GLY A 493 -4.95 -23.27 -1.18
CA GLY A 493 -3.95 -23.60 -2.19
C GLY A 493 -4.45 -23.56 -3.64
N LEU A 494 -5.71 -23.21 -3.90
CA LEU A 494 -6.23 -23.05 -5.27
C LEU A 494 -5.74 -21.75 -5.88
N SER A 495 -4.54 -21.77 -6.47
CA SER A 495 -3.87 -20.60 -7.08
C SER A 495 -3.90 -20.60 -8.60
N ASP A 496 -4.39 -21.67 -9.24
CA ASP A 496 -4.39 -21.79 -10.70
C ASP A 496 -5.50 -20.94 -11.36
N ASN A 497 -5.08 -20.02 -12.21
CA ASN A 497 -5.95 -19.12 -12.97
C ASN A 497 -6.81 -19.86 -14.02
N LEU A 498 -6.51 -21.13 -14.33
CA LEU A 498 -7.37 -21.98 -15.17
C LEU A 498 -8.64 -22.44 -14.46
N LEU A 499 -8.62 -22.49 -13.12
CA LEU A 499 -9.71 -23.01 -12.30
C LEU A 499 -10.60 -21.90 -11.73
N ILE A 500 -10.04 -20.72 -11.52
CA ILE A 500 -10.76 -19.56 -10.98
C ILE A 500 -11.41 -18.77 -12.11
N TYR A 501 -12.74 -18.88 -12.23
CA TYR A 501 -13.48 -18.27 -13.34
C TYR A 501 -13.23 -16.76 -13.47
N GLY A 502 -12.77 -16.36 -14.66
CA GLY A 502 -12.50 -14.97 -15.00
C GLY A 502 -11.18 -14.43 -14.44
N SER A 503 -10.37 -15.27 -13.79
CA SER A 503 -9.05 -14.89 -13.29
C SER A 503 -8.03 -14.85 -14.43
N THR A 504 -7.14 -13.86 -14.38
CA THR A 504 -6.06 -13.69 -15.35
C THR A 504 -4.78 -13.30 -14.61
N PRO A 505 -3.60 -13.69 -15.11
CA PRO A 505 -2.33 -13.24 -14.57
C PRO A 505 -2.26 -11.70 -14.52
N SER A 506 -1.51 -11.17 -13.56
CA SER A 506 -1.30 -9.72 -13.45
C SER A 506 -0.59 -9.12 -14.68
N VAL A 507 -0.93 -7.88 -15.03
CA VAL A 507 -0.32 -7.12 -16.14
C VAL A 507 0.22 -5.79 -15.62
N PRO A 508 1.35 -5.81 -14.88
CA PRO A 508 1.98 -4.60 -14.40
C PRO A 508 2.48 -3.74 -15.56
N LEU A 509 2.39 -2.42 -15.40
CA LEU A 509 2.79 -1.44 -16.39
C LEU A 509 4.08 -0.74 -15.95
N SER A 510 5.02 -0.57 -16.88
CA SER A 510 6.27 0.21 -16.72
C SER A 510 6.37 1.22 -17.87
N ASP A 511 6.94 2.40 -17.63
CA ASP A 511 7.14 3.40 -18.70
C ASP A 511 8.26 2.93 -19.65
N MET A 512 9.30 2.27 -19.12
CA MET A 512 10.38 1.65 -19.91
C MET A 512 9.95 0.42 -20.72
N ASN A 513 9.21 -0.51 -20.11
CA ASN A 513 8.91 -1.84 -20.68
C ASN A 513 7.46 -2.00 -21.19
N GLY A 514 6.59 -1.02 -20.95
CA GLY A 514 5.15 -1.12 -21.23
C GLY A 514 4.50 -2.27 -20.45
N TRP A 515 3.54 -2.96 -21.08
CA TRP A 515 2.99 -4.21 -20.54
C TRP A 515 3.92 -5.43 -20.71
N GLY A 516 5.01 -5.28 -21.47
CA GLY A 516 6.00 -6.33 -21.69
C GLY A 516 5.42 -7.68 -22.10
N HIS A 517 5.95 -8.74 -21.51
CA HIS A 517 5.53 -10.11 -21.76
C HIS A 517 4.26 -10.50 -20.97
N PHE A 518 3.92 -9.77 -19.91
CA PHE A 518 2.75 -10.03 -19.06
C PHE A 518 1.43 -9.98 -19.85
N ALA A 519 1.33 -9.06 -20.83
CA ALA A 519 0.17 -8.95 -21.70
C ALA A 519 -0.13 -10.25 -22.47
N LYS A 520 0.90 -10.96 -22.93
CA LYS A 520 0.73 -12.20 -23.72
C LYS A 520 0.06 -13.29 -22.89
N ALA A 521 0.48 -13.46 -21.64
CA ALA A 521 -0.12 -14.42 -20.72
C ALA A 521 -1.60 -14.08 -20.49
N ALA A 522 -1.89 -12.85 -20.07
CA ALA A 522 -3.25 -12.39 -19.81
C ALA A 522 -4.19 -12.55 -21.03
N LEU A 523 -3.71 -12.25 -22.24
CA LEU A 523 -4.48 -12.41 -23.47
C LEU A 523 -4.95 -13.86 -23.71
N TRP A 524 -4.10 -14.86 -23.44
CA TRP A 524 -4.49 -16.27 -23.57
C TRP A 524 -5.55 -16.65 -22.53
N PHE A 525 -5.37 -16.25 -21.28
CA PHE A 525 -6.36 -16.48 -20.22
C PHE A 525 -7.69 -15.77 -20.51
N MET A 526 -7.67 -14.55 -21.04
CA MET A 526 -8.87 -13.84 -21.48
C MET A 526 -9.57 -14.55 -22.63
N LEU A 527 -8.83 -15.09 -23.60
CA LEU A 527 -9.42 -15.85 -24.69
C LEU A 527 -10.09 -17.14 -24.18
N TYR A 528 -9.41 -17.85 -23.27
CA TYR A 528 -9.93 -19.03 -22.59
C TYR A 528 -11.22 -18.75 -21.82
N TRP A 529 -11.21 -17.75 -20.93
CA TRP A 529 -12.40 -17.35 -20.19
C TRP A 529 -13.47 -16.71 -21.07
N GLY A 530 -13.09 -16.09 -22.20
CA GLY A 530 -14.01 -15.61 -23.22
C GLY A 530 -14.82 -16.73 -23.85
N PHE A 531 -14.20 -17.87 -24.17
CA PHE A 531 -14.92 -19.06 -24.63
C PHE A 531 -15.84 -19.65 -23.55
N ALA A 532 -15.38 -19.71 -22.29
CA ALA A 532 -16.20 -20.13 -21.16
C ALA A 532 -17.43 -19.22 -20.98
N ALA A 533 -17.22 -17.91 -21.01
CA ALA A 533 -18.28 -16.91 -20.95
C ALA A 533 -19.26 -17.07 -22.13
N GLY A 534 -18.77 -17.37 -23.32
CA GLY A 534 -19.60 -17.73 -24.48
C GLY A 534 -20.52 -18.93 -24.20
N LEU A 535 -20.01 -20.00 -23.57
CA LEU A 535 -20.81 -21.15 -23.15
C LEU A 535 -21.86 -20.76 -22.09
N LEU A 536 -21.46 -19.98 -21.08
CA LEU A 536 -22.37 -19.50 -20.04
C LEU A 536 -23.49 -18.62 -20.64
N MET A 537 -23.20 -17.84 -21.67
CA MET A 537 -24.19 -17.04 -22.39
C MET A 537 -25.18 -17.90 -23.17
N VAL A 538 -24.72 -18.98 -23.81
CA VAL A 538 -25.62 -19.95 -24.45
C VAL A 538 -26.51 -20.59 -23.38
N LEU A 539 -25.96 -21.01 -22.24
CA LEU A 539 -26.73 -21.56 -21.12
C LEU A 539 -27.75 -20.56 -20.56
N ALA A 540 -27.34 -19.31 -20.36
CA ALA A 540 -28.22 -18.24 -19.89
C ALA A 540 -29.39 -18.00 -20.86
N HIS A 541 -29.13 -18.05 -22.17
CA HIS A 541 -30.18 -17.99 -23.19
C HIS A 541 -31.15 -19.17 -23.12
N ARG A 542 -30.64 -20.41 -22.96
CA ARG A 542 -31.48 -21.62 -22.91
C ARG A 542 -32.31 -21.73 -21.63
N LEU A 543 -31.76 -21.27 -20.50
CA LEU A 543 -32.41 -21.32 -19.19
C LEU A 543 -33.20 -20.06 -18.85
N TRP A 544 -33.28 -19.11 -19.78
CA TRP A 544 -34.01 -17.87 -19.59
C TRP A 544 -35.49 -18.14 -19.25
N PRO A 545 -36.04 -17.50 -18.21
CA PRO A 545 -37.45 -17.69 -17.86
C PRO A 545 -38.38 -17.30 -19.00
N GLY A 546 -39.35 -18.17 -19.32
CA GLY A 546 -40.43 -17.86 -20.27
C GLY A 546 -41.52 -16.97 -19.66
N ALA A 547 -42.62 -16.77 -20.40
CA ALA A 547 -43.77 -15.96 -19.95
C ALA A 547 -44.41 -16.49 -18.66
N VAL A 548 -44.53 -17.82 -18.54
CA VAL A 548 -44.94 -18.49 -17.30
C VAL A 548 -43.68 -19.04 -16.62
N PRO A 549 -43.32 -18.55 -15.42
CA PRO A 549 -42.10 -18.99 -14.74
C PRO A 549 -42.18 -20.47 -14.33
N ALA A 550 -41.47 -21.34 -15.06
CA ALA A 550 -41.32 -22.73 -14.69
C ALA A 550 -40.26 -22.89 -13.58
N PRO A 551 -40.44 -23.82 -12.61
CA PRO A 551 -39.42 -24.16 -11.63
C PRO A 551 -38.09 -24.54 -12.30
N LEU A 552 -36.96 -24.24 -11.64
CA LEU A 552 -35.62 -24.49 -12.19
C LEU A 552 -35.43 -25.94 -12.64
N GLY A 553 -35.90 -26.92 -11.87
CA GLY A 553 -35.79 -28.34 -12.24
C GLY A 553 -36.49 -28.71 -13.56
N GLN A 554 -37.58 -28.03 -13.92
CA GLN A 554 -38.24 -28.25 -15.22
C GLN A 554 -37.44 -27.62 -16.37
N ARG A 555 -36.85 -26.44 -16.15
CA ARG A 555 -35.98 -25.77 -17.14
C ARG A 555 -34.73 -26.60 -17.45
N LEU A 556 -34.11 -27.17 -16.42
CA LEU A 556 -32.94 -28.05 -16.56
C LEU A 556 -33.26 -29.31 -17.37
N ARG A 557 -34.41 -29.96 -17.12
CA ARG A 557 -34.86 -31.13 -17.92
C ARG A 557 -35.14 -30.79 -19.39
N GLY A 558 -35.44 -29.52 -19.68
CA GLY A 558 -35.68 -29.02 -21.04
C GLY A 558 -34.42 -28.72 -21.85
N LEU A 559 -33.23 -28.71 -21.24
CA LEU A 559 -31.96 -28.33 -21.89
C LEU A 559 -31.62 -29.19 -23.11
N GLY A 560 -31.96 -30.49 -23.09
CA GLY A 560 -31.68 -31.41 -24.20
C GLY A 560 -32.58 -31.23 -25.44
N ARG A 561 -33.61 -30.37 -25.38
CA ARG A 561 -34.57 -30.16 -26.47
C ARG A 561 -34.43 -28.75 -27.05
N GLY A 562 -34.80 -28.56 -28.31
CA GLY A 562 -34.94 -27.23 -28.92
C GLY A 562 -33.62 -26.49 -29.23
N TRP A 563 -32.54 -27.23 -29.47
CA TRP A 563 -31.30 -26.67 -30.03
C TRP A 563 -31.51 -26.25 -31.48
N THR A 564 -31.05 -25.04 -31.83
CA THR A 564 -30.93 -24.62 -33.23
C THR A 564 -29.52 -24.94 -33.74
N PRO A 565 -29.33 -25.12 -35.07
CA PRO A 565 -27.99 -25.30 -35.63
C PRO A 565 -27.03 -24.19 -35.19
N ALA A 566 -27.48 -22.92 -35.21
CA ALA A 566 -26.67 -21.79 -34.79
C ALA A 566 -26.22 -21.87 -33.31
N SER A 567 -27.13 -22.17 -32.38
CA SER A 567 -26.78 -22.30 -30.96
C SER A 567 -25.89 -23.52 -30.69
N ALA A 568 -26.09 -24.61 -31.43
CA ALA A 568 -25.30 -25.83 -31.29
C ALA A 568 -23.88 -25.60 -31.83
N THR A 569 -23.74 -24.97 -33.00
CA THR A 569 -22.44 -24.61 -33.58
C THR A 569 -21.70 -23.62 -32.69
N LEU A 570 -22.38 -22.60 -32.13
CA LEU A 570 -21.73 -21.66 -31.21
C LEU A 570 -21.26 -22.36 -29.92
N ALA A 571 -22.11 -23.20 -29.32
CA ALA A 571 -21.70 -23.96 -28.13
C ALA A 571 -20.54 -24.91 -28.43
N ALA A 572 -20.57 -25.61 -29.58
CA ALA A 572 -19.48 -26.48 -30.00
C ALA A 572 -18.18 -25.69 -30.23
N ALA A 573 -18.25 -24.56 -30.94
CA ALA A 573 -17.09 -23.71 -31.20
C ALA A 573 -16.49 -23.13 -29.89
N CYS A 574 -17.33 -22.65 -28.97
CA CYS A 574 -16.86 -22.19 -27.67
C CYS A 574 -16.28 -23.33 -26.83
N LEU A 575 -16.87 -24.53 -26.86
CA LEU A 575 -16.33 -25.69 -26.15
C LEU A 575 -14.97 -26.12 -26.71
N THR A 576 -14.85 -26.20 -28.04
CA THR A 576 -13.58 -26.51 -28.70
C THR A 576 -12.52 -25.44 -28.43
N GLY A 577 -12.89 -24.15 -28.48
CA GLY A 577 -12.01 -23.04 -28.16
C GLY A 577 -11.56 -23.07 -26.70
N PHE A 578 -12.48 -23.32 -25.76
CA PHE A 578 -12.21 -23.45 -24.33
C PHE A 578 -11.23 -24.59 -24.04
N VAL A 579 -11.45 -25.78 -24.61
CA VAL A 579 -10.54 -26.92 -24.44
C VAL A 579 -9.20 -26.69 -25.12
N GLY A 580 -9.17 -26.13 -26.34
CA GLY A 580 -7.93 -25.88 -27.08
C GLY A 580 -7.05 -24.82 -26.41
N THR A 581 -7.64 -23.70 -25.99
CA THR A 581 -6.91 -22.64 -25.27
C THR A 581 -6.54 -23.08 -23.86
N GLY A 582 -7.41 -23.80 -23.15
CA GLY A 582 -7.11 -24.38 -21.85
C GLY A 582 -5.95 -25.37 -21.92
N GLY A 583 -5.90 -26.21 -22.95
CA GLY A 583 -4.78 -27.13 -23.20
C GLY A 583 -3.47 -26.40 -23.51
N TRP A 584 -3.52 -25.30 -24.27
CA TRP A 584 -2.34 -24.47 -24.53
C TRP A 584 -1.84 -23.75 -23.28
N ILE A 585 -2.74 -23.18 -22.48
CA ILE A 585 -2.39 -22.55 -21.20
C ILE A 585 -1.82 -23.60 -20.26
N ALA A 586 -2.47 -24.76 -20.09
CA ALA A 586 -1.97 -25.83 -19.24
C ALA A 586 -0.58 -26.31 -19.70
N TYR A 587 -0.32 -26.39 -21.01
CA TYR A 587 1.02 -26.66 -21.52
C TYR A 587 2.03 -25.57 -21.12
N ASN A 588 1.67 -24.29 -21.19
CA ASN A 588 2.57 -23.22 -20.77
C ASN A 588 2.76 -23.18 -19.25
N THR A 589 1.71 -23.36 -18.45
CA THR A 589 1.74 -23.14 -17.00
C THR A 589 2.06 -24.38 -16.18
N HIS A 590 1.82 -25.59 -16.69
CA HIS A 590 2.05 -26.86 -15.98
C HIS A 590 3.06 -27.79 -16.64
N VAL A 591 3.41 -27.58 -17.92
CA VAL A 591 4.42 -28.40 -18.62
C VAL A 591 5.71 -27.63 -18.86
N LEU A 592 5.63 -26.39 -19.38
CA LEU A 592 6.79 -25.52 -19.56
C LEU A 592 7.18 -24.78 -18.28
N ASN A 593 6.23 -24.60 -17.36
CA ASN A 593 6.41 -23.93 -16.08
C ASN A 593 5.69 -24.74 -14.99
N GLU A 594 5.90 -24.38 -13.73
CA GLU A 594 5.26 -24.99 -12.58
C GLU A 594 4.30 -24.01 -11.90
N VAL A 595 3.12 -24.49 -11.49
CA VAL A 595 2.18 -23.75 -10.63
C VAL A 595 2.44 -24.15 -9.18
N VAL A 596 3.12 -23.30 -8.43
CA VAL A 596 3.44 -23.53 -7.01
C VAL A 596 2.56 -22.61 -6.16
N SER A 597 1.87 -23.17 -5.18
CA SER A 597 1.12 -22.38 -4.20
C SER A 597 2.08 -21.75 -3.18
N ASN A 598 1.66 -20.66 -2.53
CA ASN A 598 2.47 -20.02 -1.49
C ASN A 598 2.82 -20.99 -0.35
N ASP A 599 1.86 -21.82 0.06
CA ASP A 599 2.06 -22.83 1.09
C ASP A 599 3.09 -23.90 0.67
N ALA A 600 3.09 -24.30 -0.61
CA ALA A 600 4.08 -25.22 -1.16
C ALA A 600 5.49 -24.59 -1.25
N GLN A 601 5.58 -23.28 -1.51
CA GLN A 601 6.86 -22.55 -1.48
C GLN A 601 7.43 -22.51 -0.06
N LEU A 602 6.60 -22.24 0.94
CA LEU A 602 6.98 -22.29 2.35
C LEU A 602 7.38 -23.73 2.77
N ASP A 603 6.68 -24.75 2.29
CA ASP A 603 7.06 -26.15 2.49
C ASP A 603 8.43 -26.46 1.89
N ARG A 604 8.73 -25.96 0.68
CA ARG A 604 10.06 -26.11 0.05
C ARG A 604 11.16 -25.48 0.91
N GLN A 605 10.95 -24.28 1.46
CA GLN A 605 11.91 -23.65 2.38
C GLN A 605 12.12 -24.47 3.66
N ALA A 606 11.05 -25.04 4.21
CA ALA A 606 11.15 -25.91 5.39
C ALA A 606 11.88 -27.23 5.10
N VAL A 607 11.70 -27.81 3.91
CA VAL A 607 12.46 -28.99 3.46
C VAL A 607 13.94 -28.64 3.27
N PHE A 608 14.25 -27.52 2.61
CA PHE A 608 15.63 -27.05 2.48
C PHE A 608 16.31 -26.94 3.84
N GLU A 609 15.65 -26.26 4.78
CA GLU A 609 16.19 -26.07 6.13
C GLU A 609 16.47 -27.42 6.82
N ARG A 610 15.51 -28.34 6.83
CA ARG A 610 15.68 -29.64 7.49
C ARG A 610 16.81 -30.48 6.87
N THR A 611 17.01 -30.36 5.56
CA THR A 611 18.00 -31.15 4.83
C THR A 611 19.41 -30.58 4.98
N TYR A 612 19.55 -29.26 4.85
CA TYR A 612 20.85 -28.61 4.64
C TYR A 612 21.36 -27.75 5.81
N ARG A 613 20.55 -27.46 6.83
CA ARG A 613 20.97 -26.63 7.98
C ARG A 613 22.18 -27.20 8.74
N GLN A 614 22.40 -28.51 8.69
CA GLN A 614 23.60 -29.14 9.27
C GLN A 614 24.94 -28.67 8.65
N TYR A 615 24.92 -28.08 7.45
CA TYR A 615 26.12 -27.58 6.76
C TYR A 615 26.40 -26.10 6.99
N GLU A 616 25.60 -25.44 7.82
CA GLU A 616 25.68 -24.00 8.06
C GLU A 616 27.06 -23.54 8.56
N ASP A 617 27.64 -24.30 9.49
CA ASP A 617 28.92 -23.96 10.15
C ASP A 617 30.12 -24.74 9.56
N VAL A 618 29.94 -25.43 8.43
CA VAL A 618 31.03 -26.17 7.79
C VAL A 618 32.00 -25.16 7.15
N PRO A 619 33.30 -25.17 7.50
CA PRO A 619 34.27 -24.24 6.93
C PRO A 619 34.40 -24.42 5.42
N GLN A 620 34.35 -23.32 4.68
CA GLN A 620 34.42 -23.28 3.22
C GLN A 620 35.57 -22.38 2.76
N PRO A 621 36.10 -22.58 1.54
CA PRO A 621 37.02 -21.61 0.94
C PRO A 621 36.26 -20.34 0.56
N ILE A 622 36.97 -19.22 0.45
CA ILE A 622 36.38 -17.93 0.08
C ILE A 622 36.71 -17.56 -1.37
N ILE A 623 35.85 -16.78 -2.01
CA ILE A 623 36.07 -16.26 -3.36
C ILE A 623 37.05 -15.06 -3.29
N THR A 624 38.04 -15.05 -4.18
CA THR A 624 39.08 -14.00 -4.29
C THR A 624 39.10 -13.29 -5.63
N ASP A 625 38.78 -14.01 -6.72
CA ASP A 625 38.63 -13.44 -8.06
C ASP A 625 37.38 -13.96 -8.74
N VAL A 626 36.73 -13.07 -9.47
CA VAL A 626 35.47 -13.29 -10.18
C VAL A 626 35.63 -12.88 -11.64
N LYS A 627 35.40 -13.83 -12.54
CA LYS A 627 35.18 -13.56 -13.96
C LYS A 627 33.86 -14.19 -14.40
N VAL A 628 32.89 -13.38 -14.80
CA VAL A 628 31.59 -13.87 -15.27
C VAL A 628 31.21 -13.17 -16.57
N ASP A 629 31.16 -13.91 -17.66
CA ASP A 629 30.67 -13.42 -18.94
C ASP A 629 29.18 -13.76 -19.05
N ILE A 630 28.32 -12.80 -19.42
CA ILE A 630 26.87 -12.99 -19.51
C ILE A 630 26.32 -12.56 -20.87
N ASP A 631 25.56 -13.45 -21.49
CA ASP A 631 24.84 -13.21 -22.72
C ASP A 631 23.36 -12.99 -22.39
N LEU A 632 22.89 -11.74 -22.49
CA LEU A 632 21.50 -11.36 -22.27
C LEU A 632 20.70 -11.45 -23.58
N TYR A 633 19.55 -12.11 -23.55
CA TYR A 633 18.63 -12.20 -24.68
C TYR A 633 17.27 -11.59 -24.31
N PRO A 634 17.17 -10.24 -24.20
CA PRO A 634 15.94 -9.52 -23.89
C PRO A 634 14.72 -10.00 -24.68
N GLU A 635 14.85 -10.12 -26.00
CA GLU A 635 13.79 -10.50 -26.94
C GLU A 635 13.13 -11.86 -26.66
N ILE A 636 13.86 -12.79 -26.04
CA ILE A 636 13.35 -14.12 -25.68
C ILE A 636 13.41 -14.38 -24.17
N ARG A 637 13.69 -13.35 -23.36
CA ARG A 637 13.76 -13.38 -21.89
C ARG A 637 14.64 -14.52 -21.35
N ARG A 638 15.86 -14.60 -21.86
CA ARG A 638 16.86 -15.60 -21.45
C ARG A 638 18.18 -14.92 -21.10
N TYR A 639 18.95 -15.51 -20.20
CA TYR A 639 20.39 -15.27 -20.14
C TYR A 639 21.17 -16.59 -20.12
N GLU A 640 22.43 -16.52 -20.50
CA GLU A 640 23.42 -17.57 -20.25
C GLU A 640 24.67 -16.92 -19.69
N ALA A 641 25.16 -17.40 -18.56
CA ALA A 641 26.33 -16.88 -17.89
C ALA A 641 27.40 -17.97 -17.78
N ARG A 642 28.65 -17.60 -18.07
CA ARG A 642 29.83 -18.46 -18.01
C ARG A 642 30.81 -17.82 -17.05
N GLY A 643 31.00 -18.47 -15.91
CA GLY A 643 31.75 -17.93 -14.79
C GLY A 643 32.94 -18.77 -14.38
N ARG A 644 33.92 -18.11 -13.79
CA ARG A 644 35.04 -18.72 -13.07
C ARG A 644 35.29 -17.93 -11.78
N TYR A 645 35.34 -18.65 -10.67
CA TYR A 645 35.83 -18.15 -9.40
C TYR A 645 37.20 -18.74 -9.09
N VAL A 646 38.06 -17.93 -8.47
CA VAL A 646 39.24 -18.42 -7.74
C VAL A 646 38.87 -18.48 -6.26
N LEU A 647 38.90 -19.69 -5.70
CA LEU A 647 38.63 -19.93 -4.29
C LEU A 647 39.96 -20.09 -3.54
N GLU A 648 40.04 -19.55 -2.32
CA GLU A 648 41.21 -19.64 -1.45
C GLU A 648 40.80 -20.22 -0.08
N ASN A 649 41.54 -21.21 0.41
CA ASN A 649 41.36 -21.69 1.78
C ASN A 649 42.02 -20.72 2.76
N ARG A 650 41.24 -19.82 3.35
CA ARG A 650 41.71 -18.96 4.45
C ARG A 650 41.43 -19.51 5.84
N THR A 651 40.97 -20.75 5.93
CA THR A 651 40.72 -21.43 7.20
C THR A 651 42.02 -21.99 7.79
N GLY A 652 42.02 -22.30 9.08
CA GLY A 652 43.18 -22.87 9.78
C GLY A 652 43.39 -24.39 9.54
N GLN A 653 42.58 -25.03 8.69
CA GLN A 653 42.59 -26.48 8.50
C GLN A 653 42.45 -26.86 7.02
N PRO A 654 42.92 -28.05 6.60
CA PRO A 654 42.69 -28.55 5.25
C PRO A 654 41.18 -28.77 4.98
N LEU A 655 40.71 -28.37 3.81
CA LEU A 655 39.30 -28.54 3.40
C LEU A 655 39.18 -29.73 2.46
N GLY A 656 38.36 -30.72 2.83
CA GLY A 656 38.13 -31.91 2.00
C GLY A 656 36.98 -31.76 1.01
N GLU A 657 36.07 -30.81 1.24
CA GLU A 657 34.85 -30.65 0.47
C GLU A 657 34.55 -29.17 0.21
N VAL A 658 33.87 -28.89 -0.91
CA VAL A 658 33.38 -27.56 -1.27
C VAL A 658 31.88 -27.65 -1.56
N HIS A 659 31.10 -26.85 -0.84
CA HIS A 659 29.66 -26.77 -1.00
C HIS A 659 29.31 -25.60 -1.93
N VAL A 660 28.43 -25.83 -2.90
CA VAL A 660 28.04 -24.83 -3.90
C VAL A 660 26.53 -24.77 -3.98
N LEU A 661 25.98 -23.58 -3.78
CA LEU A 661 24.55 -23.28 -3.83
C LEU A 661 24.27 -22.28 -4.95
N TYR A 662 23.22 -22.50 -5.72
CA TYR A 662 22.70 -21.53 -6.68
C TYR A 662 21.25 -21.15 -6.35
N SER A 663 20.74 -20.09 -6.97
CA SER A 663 19.30 -19.80 -6.95
C SER A 663 18.50 -21.01 -7.44
N PRO A 664 17.36 -21.38 -6.81
CA PRO A 664 16.50 -22.46 -7.31
C PRO A 664 15.94 -22.19 -8.72
N ASP A 665 15.86 -20.92 -9.13
CA ASP A 665 15.26 -20.50 -10.41
C ASP A 665 16.25 -20.52 -11.59
N VAL A 666 17.48 -21.02 -11.41
CA VAL A 666 18.50 -21.10 -12.46
C VAL A 666 18.83 -22.55 -12.84
N ASP A 667 19.01 -22.80 -14.13
CA ASP A 667 19.57 -24.07 -14.60
C ASP A 667 21.10 -24.03 -14.45
N VAL A 668 21.65 -24.96 -13.68
CA VAL A 668 23.09 -25.22 -13.65
C VAL A 668 23.43 -26.16 -14.82
N VAL A 669 23.99 -25.60 -15.90
CA VAL A 669 24.29 -26.31 -17.14
C VAL A 669 25.55 -27.17 -16.99
N ASP A 670 26.59 -26.58 -16.42
CA ASP A 670 27.87 -27.24 -16.17
C ASP A 670 28.55 -26.58 -14.96
N GLN A 671 29.33 -27.36 -14.21
CA GLN A 671 30.21 -26.85 -13.19
C GLN A 671 31.32 -27.85 -12.90
N ALA A 672 32.51 -27.34 -12.63
CA ALA A 672 33.68 -28.17 -12.39
C ALA A 672 34.66 -27.49 -11.43
N ILE A 673 35.21 -28.33 -10.53
CA ILE A 673 36.40 -28.03 -9.75
C ILE A 673 37.46 -29.06 -10.18
N PRO A 674 38.58 -28.64 -10.79
CA PRO A 674 39.64 -29.57 -11.18
C PRO A 674 40.17 -30.38 -9.99
N GLY A 675 40.22 -31.71 -10.11
CA GLY A 675 40.66 -32.59 -9.02
C GLY A 675 39.63 -32.80 -7.92
N ALA A 676 38.34 -32.60 -8.24
CA ALA A 676 37.23 -32.91 -7.35
C ALA A 676 36.19 -33.80 -8.03
N ARG A 677 35.38 -34.50 -7.23
CA ARG A 677 34.24 -35.30 -7.67
C ARG A 677 32.97 -34.85 -6.96
N THR A 678 31.87 -34.73 -7.68
CA THR A 678 30.56 -34.45 -7.10
C THR A 678 30.12 -35.64 -6.26
N THR A 679 29.96 -35.45 -4.95
CA THR A 679 29.48 -36.48 -4.01
C THR A 679 28.01 -36.33 -3.68
N HIS A 680 27.47 -35.12 -3.80
CA HIS A 680 26.04 -34.82 -3.63
C HIS A 680 25.57 -33.84 -4.69
N GLU A 681 24.39 -34.08 -5.23
CA GLU A 681 23.73 -33.26 -6.24
C GLU A 681 22.23 -33.25 -5.95
N ASP A 682 21.72 -32.08 -5.58
CA ASP A 682 20.30 -31.81 -5.44
C ASP A 682 19.93 -30.65 -6.35
N ARG A 683 19.27 -30.99 -7.47
CA ARG A 683 18.83 -30.01 -8.47
C ARG A 683 17.54 -29.29 -8.09
N ASP A 684 16.77 -29.79 -7.13
CA ASP A 684 15.53 -29.12 -6.71
C ASP A 684 15.85 -27.86 -5.90
N PHE A 685 16.94 -27.90 -5.12
CA PHE A 685 17.47 -26.76 -4.39
C PHE A 685 18.74 -26.16 -4.98
N ASN A 686 19.25 -26.72 -6.09
CA ASN A 686 20.55 -26.41 -6.67
C ASN A 686 21.70 -26.38 -5.64
N TYR A 687 21.77 -27.42 -4.81
CA TYR A 687 22.78 -27.63 -3.78
C TYR A 687 23.72 -28.78 -4.16
N PHE A 688 25.01 -28.50 -4.24
CA PHE A 688 26.03 -29.46 -4.69
C PHE A 688 27.17 -29.55 -3.68
N ILE A 689 27.72 -30.76 -3.50
CA ILE A 689 28.91 -30.99 -2.68
C ILE A 689 29.97 -31.66 -3.55
N PHE A 690 31.16 -31.06 -3.57
CA PHE A 690 32.33 -31.56 -4.27
C PHE A 690 33.36 -32.06 -3.26
N ALA A 691 33.70 -33.35 -3.29
CA ALA A 691 34.84 -33.87 -2.54
C ALA A 691 36.12 -33.70 -3.35
N LEU A 692 37.13 -33.11 -2.73
CA LEU A 692 38.45 -32.89 -3.34
C LEU A 692 39.28 -34.18 -3.24
N ASP A 693 39.92 -34.59 -4.34
CA ASP A 693 40.81 -35.76 -4.35
C ASP A 693 42.04 -35.55 -3.46
N THR A 694 42.48 -34.30 -3.35
CA THR A 694 43.50 -33.83 -2.39
C THR A 694 42.89 -32.68 -1.59
N PRO A 695 42.85 -32.75 -0.26
CA PRO A 695 42.35 -31.64 0.56
C PRO A 695 43.05 -30.33 0.23
N LEU A 696 42.28 -29.24 0.17
CA LEU A 696 42.81 -27.90 -0.06
C LEU A 696 43.48 -27.42 1.23
N GLU A 697 44.82 -27.41 1.25
CA GLU A 697 45.62 -26.92 2.38
C GLU A 697 45.36 -25.42 2.66
N PRO A 698 45.56 -24.93 3.91
CA PRO A 698 45.51 -23.50 4.22
C PRO A 698 46.41 -22.66 3.30
N GLY A 699 45.87 -21.56 2.76
CA GLY A 699 46.49 -20.72 1.73
C GLY A 699 46.48 -21.32 0.31
N GLY A 700 45.99 -22.55 0.15
CA GLY A 700 45.81 -23.18 -1.16
C GLY A 700 44.66 -22.53 -1.94
N THR A 701 44.80 -22.53 -3.27
CA THR A 701 43.80 -21.99 -4.19
C THR A 701 43.24 -23.05 -5.13
N LEU A 702 41.97 -22.94 -5.50
CA LEU A 702 41.35 -23.78 -6.53
C LEU A 702 40.44 -22.96 -7.44
N ASP A 703 40.18 -23.47 -8.64
CA ASP A 703 39.24 -22.86 -9.58
C ASP A 703 37.88 -23.55 -9.52
N LEU A 704 36.80 -22.76 -9.49
CA LEU A 704 35.45 -23.22 -9.77
C LEU A 704 34.99 -22.58 -11.08
N SER A 705 34.78 -23.39 -12.12
CA SER A 705 34.11 -22.95 -13.35
C SER A 705 32.65 -23.37 -13.32
N PHE A 706 31.75 -22.51 -13.82
CA PHE A 706 30.33 -22.79 -13.91
C PHE A 706 29.69 -22.17 -15.15
N THR A 707 28.61 -22.78 -15.61
CA THR A 707 27.72 -22.24 -16.62
C THR A 707 26.30 -22.30 -16.08
N THR A 708 25.66 -21.15 -15.97
CA THR A 708 24.27 -21.02 -15.55
C THR A 708 23.42 -20.46 -16.67
N ARG A 709 22.17 -20.86 -16.71
CA ARG A 709 21.22 -20.40 -17.71
C ARG A 709 19.86 -20.20 -17.06
N GLN A 710 19.17 -19.15 -17.45
CA GLN A 710 17.76 -19.01 -17.14
C GLN A 710 16.99 -18.79 -18.42
N GLU A 711 15.98 -19.62 -18.65
CA GLU A 711 15.07 -19.51 -19.78
C GLU A 711 13.65 -19.31 -19.27
N ASN A 712 12.88 -18.44 -19.92
CA ASN A 712 11.49 -18.17 -19.55
C ASN A 712 10.54 -18.57 -20.69
N PRO A 713 10.40 -19.88 -20.96
CA PRO A 713 9.59 -20.37 -22.07
C PRO A 713 8.11 -20.09 -21.82
N GLY A 714 7.40 -19.70 -22.88
CA GLY A 714 5.96 -19.53 -22.79
C GLY A 714 5.56 -18.37 -21.87
N PHE A 715 4.75 -18.67 -20.85
CA PHE A 715 4.30 -17.76 -19.80
C PHE A 715 3.85 -18.53 -18.55
N LYS A 716 4.00 -17.93 -17.37
CA LYS A 716 3.63 -18.51 -16.07
C LYS A 716 2.16 -18.28 -15.71
N ASN A 717 1.66 -19.01 -14.70
CA ASN A 717 0.32 -18.80 -14.14
C ASN A 717 0.18 -17.44 -13.45
N ASP A 718 1.19 -17.05 -12.68
CA ASP A 718 1.36 -15.72 -12.07
C ASP A 718 2.85 -15.48 -11.79
N GLY A 719 3.22 -14.26 -11.42
CA GLY A 719 4.59 -13.94 -10.99
C GLY A 719 5.67 -14.20 -12.05
N ASP A 720 5.41 -13.81 -13.31
CA ASP A 720 6.40 -13.94 -14.39
C ASP A 720 7.64 -13.05 -14.14
N VAL A 721 8.76 -13.37 -14.80
CA VAL A 721 10.08 -12.83 -14.46
C VAL A 721 10.20 -11.32 -14.70
N THR A 722 10.74 -10.61 -13.70
CA THR A 722 10.95 -9.16 -13.74
C THR A 722 12.42 -8.75 -13.97
N SER A 723 13.37 -9.69 -13.97
CA SER A 723 14.81 -9.42 -14.11
C SER A 723 15.28 -9.35 -15.57
N ILE A 724 14.73 -10.17 -16.48
CA ILE A 724 15.06 -10.17 -17.92
C ILE A 724 13.87 -9.65 -18.73
N LEU A 725 14.01 -8.44 -19.26
CA LEU A 725 12.92 -7.68 -19.86
C LEU A 725 13.28 -7.21 -21.27
N TYR A 726 12.25 -6.92 -22.09
CA TYR A 726 12.44 -6.37 -23.44
C TYR A 726 13.11 -4.98 -23.42
N ASN A 727 13.00 -4.25 -22.31
CA ASN A 727 13.72 -3.02 -22.03
C ASN A 727 13.89 -2.84 -20.52
N GLY A 728 15.12 -2.60 -20.05
CA GLY A 728 15.39 -2.42 -18.62
C GLY A 728 15.61 -3.71 -17.86
N SER A 729 16.32 -4.69 -18.46
CA SER A 729 16.75 -5.89 -17.72
C SER A 729 17.69 -5.48 -16.59
N PHE A 730 17.49 -6.07 -15.40
CA PHE A 730 18.31 -5.87 -14.20
C PHE A 730 18.50 -7.22 -13.51
N LEU A 731 19.75 -7.65 -13.36
CA LEU A 731 20.17 -8.88 -12.71
C LEU A 731 21.31 -8.56 -11.74
N ASN A 732 21.44 -9.34 -10.68
CA ASN A 732 22.61 -9.27 -9.79
C ASN A 732 23.29 -10.64 -9.64
N ASN A 733 24.45 -10.64 -9.01
CA ASN A 733 25.25 -11.85 -8.84
C ASN A 733 24.59 -12.95 -7.99
N MET A 734 23.62 -12.62 -7.12
CA MET A 734 22.89 -13.61 -6.32
C MET A 734 21.91 -14.43 -7.18
N GLU A 735 21.43 -13.87 -8.29
CA GLU A 735 20.51 -14.56 -9.21
C GLU A 735 21.27 -15.39 -10.27
N VAL A 736 22.51 -14.98 -10.61
CA VAL A 736 23.24 -15.51 -11.77
C VAL A 736 24.33 -16.51 -11.38
N ALA A 737 25.02 -16.30 -10.26
CA ALA A 737 26.27 -16.97 -9.93
C ALA A 737 26.18 -17.71 -8.58
N PRO A 738 27.04 -18.71 -8.32
CA PRO A 738 26.94 -19.50 -7.11
C PRO A 738 27.33 -18.73 -5.85
N PHE A 739 26.81 -19.21 -4.74
CA PHE A 739 27.24 -18.97 -3.38
C PHE A 739 28.04 -20.18 -2.88
N ILE A 740 29.18 -19.97 -2.23
CA ILE A 740 29.97 -21.07 -1.64
C ILE A 740 29.51 -21.31 -0.21
N GLY A 741 29.08 -22.53 0.10
CA GLY A 741 28.54 -22.91 1.40
C GLY A 741 27.03 -22.82 1.50
N PHE A 742 26.54 -22.54 2.70
CA PHE A 742 25.12 -22.48 3.05
C PHE A 742 24.65 -21.03 3.17
N SER A 743 23.47 -20.71 2.61
CA SER A 743 22.84 -19.40 2.78
C SER A 743 21.60 -19.46 3.67
N ARG A 744 21.57 -18.60 4.70
CA ARG A 744 20.40 -18.39 5.57
C ARG A 744 19.22 -17.75 4.84
N ASP A 745 19.40 -17.18 3.64
CA ASP A 745 18.32 -16.51 2.89
C ASP A 745 17.28 -17.50 2.36
N MET A 746 17.66 -18.75 2.19
CA MET A 746 16.79 -19.86 1.81
C MET A 746 15.89 -20.35 2.96
N LEU A 747 16.12 -19.88 4.19
CA LEU A 747 15.36 -20.29 5.36
C LEU A 747 14.00 -19.58 5.44
N LEU A 748 12.99 -20.31 5.91
CA LEU A 748 11.66 -19.77 6.17
C LEU A 748 11.72 -18.71 7.27
N LYS A 749 11.36 -17.46 6.98
CA LYS A 749 11.53 -16.34 7.93
C LYS A 749 10.35 -16.16 8.90
N ASP A 750 9.11 -16.30 8.41
CA ASP A 750 7.90 -16.03 9.18
C ASP A 750 7.73 -16.97 10.38
N ARG A 751 7.61 -16.41 11.59
CA ARG A 751 7.55 -17.18 12.85
C ARG A 751 6.33 -18.11 12.94
N ASN A 752 5.18 -17.65 12.46
CA ASN A 752 3.93 -18.42 12.51
C ASN A 752 4.04 -19.62 11.55
N GLU A 753 4.51 -19.38 10.34
CA GLU A 753 4.70 -20.42 9.33
C GLU A 753 5.79 -21.43 9.71
N ARG A 754 6.83 -21.00 10.44
CA ARG A 754 7.84 -21.91 11.03
C ARG A 754 7.22 -22.86 12.04
N ARG A 755 6.41 -22.34 12.98
CA ARG A 755 5.73 -23.16 14.01
C ARG A 755 4.73 -24.13 13.41
N LYS A 756 3.92 -23.69 12.43
CA LYS A 756 3.01 -24.58 11.68
C LYS A 756 3.74 -25.77 11.05
N ARG A 757 4.99 -25.56 10.63
CA ARG A 757 5.87 -26.58 10.04
C ARG A 757 6.81 -27.23 11.04
N GLY A 758 6.66 -27.01 12.35
CA GLY A 758 7.49 -27.62 13.39
C GLY A 758 8.99 -27.29 13.27
N LEU A 759 9.33 -26.13 12.70
CA LEU A 759 10.70 -25.60 12.68
C LEU A 759 10.96 -24.81 13.97
N GLU A 760 12.19 -24.89 14.48
CA GLU A 760 12.62 -24.07 15.62
C GLU A 760 12.59 -22.57 15.27
N PRO A 761 12.46 -21.65 16.23
CA PRO A 761 12.61 -20.21 15.94
C PRO A 761 13.96 -19.91 15.26
N LEU A 762 14.00 -18.94 14.34
CA LEU A 762 15.27 -18.47 13.80
C LEU A 762 16.07 -17.73 14.88
N ASP A 763 17.37 -18.04 14.91
CA ASP A 763 18.32 -17.25 15.67
C ASP A 763 18.30 -15.80 15.19
N ARG A 764 18.57 -14.88 16.11
CA ARG A 764 18.83 -13.49 15.75
C ARG A 764 20.14 -13.39 14.96
N MET A 765 20.44 -12.20 14.48
CA MET A 765 21.79 -11.88 14.02
C MET A 765 22.80 -12.24 15.13
N ALA A 766 24.01 -12.68 14.76
CA ALA A 766 25.02 -13.04 15.75
C ALA A 766 25.27 -11.87 16.71
N LYS A 767 25.52 -12.17 17.98
CA LYS A 767 25.74 -11.12 18.99
C LYS A 767 26.98 -10.31 18.63
N LEU A 768 26.99 -9.04 19.04
CA LEU A 768 28.10 -8.12 18.81
C LEU A 768 29.46 -8.65 19.32
N GLU A 769 29.43 -9.49 20.35
CA GLU A 769 30.59 -10.13 20.99
C GLU A 769 31.07 -11.40 20.26
N ASP A 770 30.38 -11.87 19.24
CA ASP A 770 30.74 -13.09 18.51
C ASP A 770 31.96 -12.84 17.61
N GLU A 771 33.14 -13.29 18.06
CA GLU A 771 34.39 -13.09 17.35
C GLU A 771 34.47 -13.85 16.03
N GLU A 772 33.79 -14.99 15.90
CA GLU A 772 33.85 -15.81 14.70
C GLU A 772 32.95 -15.25 13.60
N ALA A 773 31.76 -14.79 13.97
CA ALA A 773 30.86 -14.11 13.04
C ALA A 773 31.48 -12.82 12.43
N ARG A 774 32.42 -12.18 13.15
CA ARG A 774 33.18 -11.01 12.67
C ARG A 774 34.21 -11.30 11.59
N ARG A 775 34.53 -12.57 11.32
CA ARG A 775 35.39 -12.95 10.18
C ARG A 775 34.66 -12.84 8.84
N HIS A 776 33.34 -12.72 8.87
CA HIS A 776 32.48 -12.59 7.71
C HIS A 776 31.79 -11.23 7.72
N ASN A 777 31.34 -10.76 6.56
CA ASN A 777 30.47 -9.58 6.48
C ASN A 777 29.01 -10.00 6.37
N TYR A 778 28.09 -9.11 6.77
CA TYR A 778 26.66 -9.42 6.82
C TYR A 778 26.00 -9.60 5.44
N LEU A 779 26.66 -9.18 4.35
CA LEU A 779 26.12 -9.31 2.99
C LEU A 779 26.43 -10.68 2.40
N ARG A 780 27.68 -11.16 2.57
CA ARG A 780 28.15 -12.46 2.10
C ARG A 780 29.21 -13.05 3.03
N ARG A 781 29.04 -14.33 3.38
CA ARG A 781 30.04 -15.09 4.17
C ARG A 781 31.11 -15.77 3.32
N ASP A 782 30.89 -15.89 2.02
CA ASP A 782 31.75 -16.65 1.11
C ASP A 782 32.82 -15.80 0.40
N SER A 783 32.93 -14.52 0.73
CA SER A 783 33.79 -13.58 0.01
C SER A 783 34.05 -12.30 0.80
N HIS A 784 35.16 -11.63 0.45
CA HIS A 784 35.49 -10.29 0.90
C HIS A 784 35.46 -9.32 -0.30
N TRP A 785 36.52 -8.55 -0.52
CA TRP A 785 36.75 -7.85 -1.77
C TRP A 785 37.43 -8.78 -2.78
N VAL A 786 36.89 -8.82 -3.99
CA VAL A 786 37.28 -9.71 -5.08
C VAL A 786 37.77 -8.92 -6.30
N GLY A 787 38.71 -9.50 -7.05
CA GLY A 787 38.96 -9.04 -8.41
C GLY A 787 37.72 -9.27 -9.27
N PHE A 788 37.36 -8.31 -10.14
CA PHE A 788 36.14 -8.39 -10.96
C PHE A 788 36.39 -8.07 -12.44
N GLU A 789 35.94 -8.97 -13.30
CA GLU A 789 35.93 -8.83 -14.75
C GLU A 789 34.65 -9.46 -15.34
N THR A 790 34.06 -8.81 -16.34
CA THR A 790 32.85 -9.33 -17.01
C THR A 790 32.77 -8.88 -18.45
N THR A 791 32.34 -9.78 -19.33
CA THR A 791 31.87 -9.43 -20.68
C THR A 791 30.37 -9.58 -20.74
N VAL A 792 29.67 -8.54 -21.16
CA VAL A 792 28.21 -8.54 -21.28
C VAL A 792 27.83 -8.42 -22.74
N SER A 793 26.99 -9.32 -23.24
CA SER A 793 26.41 -9.20 -24.58
C SER A 793 24.89 -9.01 -24.51
N THR A 794 24.34 -8.18 -25.40
CA THR A 794 22.90 -7.85 -25.41
C THR A 794 22.41 -7.55 -26.83
N SER A 795 21.11 -7.23 -26.96
CA SER A 795 20.46 -6.80 -28.20
C SER A 795 21.18 -5.59 -28.82
N PRO A 796 21.24 -5.50 -30.17
CA PRO A 796 22.04 -4.48 -30.87
C PRO A 796 21.60 -3.03 -30.58
N ASP A 797 20.36 -2.80 -30.17
CA ASP A 797 19.78 -1.50 -29.85
C ASP A 797 19.90 -1.12 -28.35
N GLN A 798 20.44 -2.00 -27.51
CA GLN A 798 20.59 -1.76 -26.08
C GLN A 798 22.04 -1.45 -25.68
N ILE A 799 22.20 -0.83 -24.51
CA ILE A 799 23.49 -0.64 -23.86
C ILE A 799 23.50 -1.52 -22.61
N ALA A 800 24.50 -2.40 -22.50
CA ALA A 800 24.70 -3.20 -21.30
C ALA A 800 25.75 -2.59 -20.38
N ILE A 801 25.44 -2.54 -19.09
CA ILE A 801 26.27 -1.95 -18.05
C ILE A 801 26.49 -2.95 -16.92
N ALA A 802 27.73 -3.03 -16.45
CA ALA A 802 28.15 -3.72 -15.22
C ALA A 802 29.22 -2.89 -14.51
N PRO A 803 29.52 -3.12 -13.22
CA PRO A 803 30.62 -2.47 -12.52
C PRO A 803 31.95 -2.55 -13.28
N GLY A 804 32.72 -1.46 -13.25
CA GLY A 804 34.05 -1.40 -13.85
C GLY A 804 34.16 -0.53 -15.09
N TYR A 805 35.39 -0.40 -15.57
CA TYR A 805 35.73 0.50 -16.67
C TYR A 805 35.63 -0.24 -17.99
N LEU A 806 34.97 0.39 -18.97
CA LEU A 806 34.81 -0.18 -20.30
C LEU A 806 36.17 -0.33 -20.98
N GLN A 807 36.59 -1.56 -21.20
CA GLN A 807 37.83 -1.90 -21.89
C GLN A 807 37.63 -1.93 -23.40
N ARG A 808 36.49 -2.49 -23.82
CA ARG A 808 36.16 -2.71 -25.23
C ARG A 808 34.67 -2.78 -25.42
N GLU A 809 34.20 -2.17 -26.52
CA GLU A 809 32.86 -2.34 -27.06
C GLU A 809 32.96 -2.83 -28.50
N TRP A 810 32.14 -3.82 -28.90
CA TRP A 810 32.11 -4.28 -30.30
C TRP A 810 30.76 -4.90 -30.67
N MET A 811 30.57 -5.10 -31.97
CA MET A 811 29.43 -5.82 -32.54
C MET A 811 29.91 -7.15 -33.12
N GLU A 812 29.20 -8.23 -32.81
CA GLU A 812 29.50 -9.56 -33.33
C GLU A 812 28.22 -10.40 -33.39
N ASN A 813 28.02 -11.16 -34.47
CA ASN A 813 26.84 -12.02 -34.64
C ASN A 813 25.47 -11.34 -34.41
N GLY A 814 25.37 -10.05 -34.75
CA GLY A 814 24.14 -9.26 -34.56
C GLY A 814 23.87 -8.82 -33.11
N ARG A 815 24.83 -9.02 -32.20
CA ARG A 815 24.76 -8.63 -30.79
C ARG A 815 25.83 -7.58 -30.46
N ARG A 816 25.58 -6.79 -29.42
CA ARG A 816 26.52 -5.77 -28.92
C ARG A 816 27.18 -6.27 -27.65
N TYR A 817 28.50 -6.14 -27.56
CA TYR A 817 29.33 -6.66 -26.47
C TYR A 817 30.06 -5.54 -25.75
N PHE A 818 30.18 -5.67 -24.43
CA PHE A 818 30.85 -4.73 -23.54
C PHE A 818 31.74 -5.49 -22.57
N HIS A 819 33.04 -5.22 -22.58
CA HIS A 819 34.00 -5.80 -21.64
C HIS A 819 34.33 -4.79 -20.55
N TYR A 820 34.00 -5.13 -19.30
CA TYR A 820 34.29 -4.32 -18.12
C TYR A 820 35.31 -5.03 -17.22
N ARG A 821 36.21 -4.23 -16.64
CA ARG A 821 37.19 -4.71 -15.68
C ARG A 821 37.41 -3.66 -14.60
N MET A 822 37.50 -4.10 -13.35
CA MET A 822 37.93 -3.26 -12.23
C MET A 822 39.46 -3.19 -12.17
N ASP A 823 40.00 -2.03 -11.79
CA ASP A 823 41.43 -1.84 -11.52
C ASP A 823 41.81 -2.04 -10.03
N ALA A 824 40.81 -2.24 -9.17
CA ALA A 824 40.96 -2.55 -7.76
C ALA A 824 39.88 -3.57 -7.30
N PRO A 825 40.14 -4.37 -6.25
CA PRO A 825 39.15 -5.28 -5.68
C PRO A 825 37.88 -4.55 -5.23
N ILE A 826 36.73 -5.19 -5.43
CA ILE A 826 35.41 -4.68 -5.03
C ILE A 826 34.70 -5.70 -4.15
N LEU A 827 33.76 -5.27 -3.31
CA LEU A 827 32.89 -6.20 -2.59
C LEU A 827 32.22 -7.14 -3.61
N ASN A 828 32.07 -8.44 -3.29
CA ASN A 828 31.45 -9.44 -4.18
C ASN A 828 29.91 -9.24 -4.29
N PHE A 829 29.54 -8.09 -4.83
CA PHE A 829 28.20 -7.57 -4.93
C PHE A 829 28.17 -6.66 -6.16
N TYR A 830 27.55 -7.15 -7.23
CA TYR A 830 27.57 -6.50 -8.54
C TYR A 830 26.33 -6.87 -9.36
N SER A 831 26.03 -6.05 -10.37
CA SER A 831 24.83 -6.17 -11.20
C SER A 831 25.13 -6.06 -12.69
N TRP A 832 24.19 -6.56 -13.51
CA TRP A 832 24.14 -6.36 -14.95
C TRP A 832 22.82 -5.73 -15.35
N LEU A 833 22.91 -4.67 -16.15
CA LEU A 833 21.75 -3.93 -16.65
C LEU A 833 21.80 -3.85 -18.16
N SER A 834 20.63 -3.89 -18.81
CA SER A 834 20.51 -3.70 -20.25
C SER A 834 19.21 -2.99 -20.60
N ALA A 835 19.32 -1.83 -21.26
CA ALA A 835 18.18 -1.06 -21.73
C ALA A 835 18.51 -0.18 -22.93
N ARG A 836 17.46 0.39 -23.54
CA ARG A 836 17.55 1.52 -24.48
C ARG A 836 17.73 2.82 -23.69
N TYR A 837 18.97 3.10 -23.30
CA TYR A 837 19.31 4.29 -22.53
C TYR A 837 19.57 5.53 -23.39
N THR A 838 19.12 6.67 -22.90
CA THR A 838 19.75 7.97 -23.14
C THR A 838 20.78 8.22 -22.04
N VAL A 839 21.91 8.85 -22.37
CA VAL A 839 23.01 9.05 -21.43
C VAL A 839 23.29 10.53 -21.26
N ALA A 840 23.16 11.02 -20.03
CA ALA A 840 23.69 12.33 -19.63
C ALA A 840 25.05 12.13 -18.96
N THR A 841 26.00 13.02 -19.24
CA THR A 841 27.37 12.92 -18.72
C THR A 841 27.82 14.24 -18.13
N ASP A 842 28.69 14.17 -17.14
CA ASP A 842 29.36 15.31 -16.52
C ASP A 842 30.70 14.85 -15.92
N LYS A 843 31.46 15.74 -15.32
CA LYS A 843 32.70 15.40 -14.61
C LYS A 843 32.78 16.09 -13.25
N TRP A 844 33.38 15.40 -12.30
CA TRP A 844 33.82 15.96 -11.04
C TRP A 844 35.32 15.72 -10.89
N LYS A 845 36.13 16.78 -11.03
CA LYS A 845 37.60 16.68 -11.14
C LYS A 845 37.98 15.66 -12.24
N ASP A 846 38.60 14.55 -11.87
CA ASP A 846 39.02 13.44 -12.73
C ASP A 846 38.05 12.24 -12.74
N VAL A 847 36.91 12.34 -12.06
CA VAL A 847 35.86 11.32 -12.00
C VAL A 847 34.78 11.60 -13.05
N ASP A 848 34.51 10.62 -13.91
CA ASP A 848 33.44 10.68 -14.91
C ASP A 848 32.07 10.37 -14.27
N LEU A 849 31.11 11.26 -14.45
CA LEU A 849 29.74 11.10 -13.94
C LEU A 849 28.79 10.82 -15.10
N SER A 850 27.85 9.90 -14.90
CA SER A 850 26.79 9.68 -15.90
C SER A 850 25.47 9.19 -15.30
N VAL A 851 24.39 9.49 -16.01
CA VAL A 851 23.05 9.00 -15.72
C VAL A 851 22.50 8.36 -16.99
N TYR A 852 22.15 7.08 -16.90
CA TYR A 852 21.56 6.28 -17.96
C TYR A 852 20.07 6.18 -17.67
N TYR A 853 19.25 6.77 -18.54
CA TYR A 853 17.82 6.97 -18.27
C TYR A 853 16.96 6.75 -19.52
N HIS A 854 15.67 6.51 -19.30
CA HIS A 854 14.64 6.46 -20.31
C HIS A 854 14.33 7.87 -20.79
N ALA A 855 14.38 8.14 -22.11
CA ALA A 855 14.36 9.51 -22.63
C ALA A 855 13.22 10.43 -22.08
N PRO A 856 11.96 9.96 -21.91
CA PRO A 856 10.88 10.72 -21.28
C PRO A 856 11.09 11.11 -19.80
N HIS A 857 12.07 10.51 -19.12
CA HIS A 857 12.32 10.66 -17.67
C HIS A 857 13.46 11.64 -17.34
N ALA A 858 13.77 12.56 -18.26
CA ALA A 858 14.86 13.53 -18.08
C ALA A 858 14.67 14.52 -16.90
N TYR A 859 13.49 14.55 -16.25
CA TYR A 859 13.07 15.58 -15.28
C TYR A 859 14.11 15.88 -14.19
N ASN A 860 14.69 14.83 -13.59
CA ASN A 860 15.58 14.94 -12.44
C ASN A 860 17.04 14.57 -12.75
N VAL A 861 17.37 14.30 -14.02
CA VAL A 861 18.74 13.93 -14.43
C VAL A 861 19.78 14.99 -14.07
N PRO A 862 19.57 16.31 -14.31
CA PRO A 862 20.52 17.34 -13.90
C PRO A 862 20.74 17.39 -12.38
N ARG A 863 19.67 17.18 -11.61
CA ARG A 863 19.68 17.17 -10.15
C ARG A 863 20.46 15.96 -9.60
N MET A 864 20.31 14.78 -10.21
CA MET A 864 21.11 13.61 -9.86
C MET A 864 22.60 13.83 -10.14
N LEU A 865 22.96 14.45 -11.29
CA LEU A 865 24.35 14.82 -11.59
C LEU A 865 24.93 15.80 -10.56
N ASP A 866 24.17 16.81 -10.18
CA ASP A 866 24.58 17.79 -9.17
C ASP A 866 24.73 17.16 -7.77
N ALA A 867 23.78 16.31 -7.37
CA ALA A 867 23.84 15.57 -6.11
C ALA A 867 25.07 14.66 -6.04
N MET A 868 25.43 13.97 -7.13
CA MET A 868 26.67 13.19 -7.20
C MET A 868 27.91 14.07 -6.99
N LYS A 869 27.99 15.23 -7.65
CA LYS A 869 29.13 16.16 -7.49
C LYS A 869 29.30 16.65 -6.07
N LYS A 870 28.22 17.17 -5.47
CA LYS A 870 28.23 17.72 -4.11
C LYS A 870 28.53 16.65 -3.07
N SER A 871 28.02 15.44 -3.28
CA SER A 871 28.33 14.27 -2.45
C SER A 871 29.82 13.91 -2.54
N LEU A 872 30.38 13.80 -3.75
CA LEU A 872 31.80 13.52 -3.94
C LEU A 872 32.69 14.61 -3.35
N ASP A 873 32.33 15.89 -3.52
CA ASP A 873 33.03 17.02 -2.89
C ASP A 873 33.08 16.90 -1.37
N TYR A 874 31.94 16.66 -0.75
CA TYR A 874 31.85 16.60 0.70
C TYR A 874 32.49 15.33 1.28
N PHE A 875 32.14 14.13 0.78
CA PHE A 875 32.63 12.86 1.33
C PHE A 875 34.14 12.71 1.15
N THR A 876 34.68 13.15 0.01
CA THR A 876 36.12 13.14 -0.23
C THR A 876 36.88 14.01 0.77
N ALA A 877 36.33 15.18 1.11
CA ALA A 877 36.94 16.09 2.06
C ALA A 877 36.75 15.63 3.51
N ALA A 878 35.59 15.04 3.83
CA ALA A 878 35.21 14.69 5.20
C ALA A 878 35.76 13.34 5.66
N PHE A 879 35.86 12.32 4.79
CA PHE A 879 36.10 10.94 5.20
C PHE A 879 37.39 10.34 4.63
N SER A 880 37.47 10.18 3.31
CA SER A 880 38.64 9.65 2.59
C SER A 880 38.49 9.90 1.08
N PRO A 881 39.58 9.82 0.28
CA PRO A 881 39.48 9.92 -1.18
C PRO A 881 38.50 8.91 -1.80
N TYR A 882 37.78 9.35 -2.84
CA TYR A 882 36.95 8.45 -3.65
C TYR A 882 37.82 7.42 -4.40
N GLN A 883 37.43 6.16 -4.35
CA GLN A 883 38.25 5.03 -4.80
C GLN A 883 38.13 4.66 -6.28
N HIS A 884 37.24 5.31 -7.05
CA HIS A 884 36.98 4.98 -8.45
C HIS A 884 37.12 6.20 -9.38
N ARG A 885 37.28 5.95 -10.69
CA ARG A 885 37.39 7.01 -11.72
C ARG A 885 36.07 7.34 -12.41
N GLN A 886 34.97 6.71 -11.98
CA GLN A 886 33.64 6.96 -12.52
C GLN A 886 32.57 6.73 -11.45
N LEU A 887 31.40 7.35 -11.63
CA LEU A 887 30.17 7.05 -10.89
C LEU A 887 28.97 7.17 -11.83
N ARG A 888 28.09 6.17 -11.81
CA ARG A 888 26.99 6.06 -12.78
C ARG A 888 25.67 5.75 -12.09
N ILE A 889 24.59 6.43 -12.47
CA ILE A 889 23.22 6.09 -12.08
C ILE A 889 22.53 5.41 -13.25
N LEU A 890 21.83 4.30 -13.01
CA LEU A 890 21.26 3.44 -14.05
C LEU A 890 19.77 3.21 -13.80
N GLU A 891 18.91 3.72 -14.68
CA GLU A 891 17.46 3.54 -14.53
C GLU A 891 17.02 2.10 -14.79
N PHE A 892 16.07 1.59 -14.00
CA PHE A 892 15.39 0.32 -14.24
C PHE A 892 13.86 0.40 -14.00
N PRO A 893 13.06 -0.53 -14.56
CA PRO A 893 11.59 -0.49 -14.55
C PRO A 893 10.91 -0.52 -13.16
N ALA A 894 9.70 0.04 -13.06
CA ALA A 894 8.90 0.21 -11.84
C ALA A 894 8.29 -1.09 -11.28
N TYR A 895 8.78 -2.25 -11.73
CA TYR A 895 8.39 -3.53 -11.12
C TYR A 895 8.99 -3.68 -9.72
N GLN A 896 10.04 -2.91 -9.41
CA GLN A 896 10.66 -2.81 -8.08
C GLN A 896 10.87 -1.32 -7.76
N SER A 897 10.88 -0.95 -6.48
CA SER A 897 10.97 0.45 -6.03
C SER A 897 12.07 0.66 -4.99
N PHE A 898 13.34 0.56 -5.43
CA PHE A 898 14.54 0.88 -4.65
C PHE A 898 15.63 1.56 -5.51
N ALA A 899 16.64 2.10 -4.84
CA ALA A 899 17.96 2.38 -5.42
C ALA A 899 18.98 1.52 -4.68
N GLN A 900 20.07 1.14 -5.34
CA GLN A 900 21.07 0.24 -4.75
C GLN A 900 22.47 0.60 -5.21
N SER A 901 23.37 0.85 -4.27
CA SER A 901 24.74 1.24 -4.59
C SER A 901 25.66 0.02 -4.77
N PHE A 902 25.97 -0.32 -6.02
CA PHE A 902 27.09 -1.22 -6.38
C PHE A 902 28.37 -0.40 -6.57
N PRO A 903 29.56 -1.03 -6.59
CA PRO A 903 30.83 -0.33 -6.83
C PRO A 903 30.80 0.46 -8.14
N ASN A 904 30.93 1.80 -8.07
CA ASN A 904 30.83 2.76 -9.18
C ASN A 904 29.53 2.78 -10.02
N THR A 905 28.49 2.01 -9.66
CA THR A 905 27.21 1.95 -10.39
C THR A 905 26.02 1.85 -9.45
N VAL A 906 25.03 2.70 -9.67
CA VAL A 906 23.85 2.83 -8.81
C VAL A 906 22.58 2.63 -9.65
N PRO A 907 22.06 1.40 -9.76
CA PRO A 907 20.71 1.13 -10.23
C PRO A 907 19.67 1.89 -9.43
N TYR A 908 18.71 2.50 -10.12
CA TYR A 908 17.74 3.43 -9.56
C TYR A 908 16.39 3.25 -10.26
N SER A 909 15.33 2.88 -9.53
CA SER A 909 14.01 2.62 -10.13
C SER A 909 13.36 3.86 -10.75
N GLU A 910 12.66 3.67 -11.88
CA GLU A 910 11.81 4.68 -12.53
C GLU A 910 10.69 5.19 -11.59
N SER A 911 10.31 4.44 -10.55
CA SER A 911 9.26 4.82 -9.59
C SER A 911 9.74 5.64 -8.39
N ILE A 912 11.06 5.88 -8.24
CA ILE A 912 11.58 6.66 -7.11
C ILE A 912 11.93 8.08 -7.54
N GLY A 913 13.06 8.27 -8.21
CA GLY A 913 13.69 9.59 -8.31
C GLY A 913 13.47 10.29 -9.64
N PHE A 914 13.26 9.51 -10.71
CA PHE A 914 13.18 10.05 -12.07
C PHE A 914 11.93 10.89 -12.30
N ILE A 915 10.79 10.48 -11.72
CA ILE A 915 9.50 11.15 -11.88
C ILE A 915 9.11 12.04 -10.68
N ALA A 916 10.04 12.40 -9.79
CA ALA A 916 9.78 13.32 -8.68
C ALA A 916 9.44 14.73 -9.19
N ASP A 917 8.42 15.38 -8.64
CA ASP A 917 8.06 16.77 -8.97
C ASP A 917 8.68 17.77 -7.99
N ASN A 918 9.97 18.04 -8.17
CA ASN A 918 10.71 19.02 -7.36
C ASN A 918 10.67 20.44 -7.98
N ARG A 919 9.49 20.90 -8.46
CA ARG A 919 9.32 22.27 -8.98
C ARG A 919 9.08 23.29 -7.87
N ASP A 920 8.48 22.88 -6.76
CA ASP A 920 8.33 23.72 -5.57
C ASP A 920 9.65 23.73 -4.78
N PRO A 921 10.32 24.89 -4.61
CA PRO A 921 11.56 24.96 -3.84
C PRO A 921 11.38 24.68 -2.34
N GLU A 922 10.15 24.76 -1.82
CA GLU A 922 9.86 24.43 -0.43
C GLU A 922 9.86 22.91 -0.19
N ASP A 923 9.62 22.08 -1.20
CA ASP A 923 9.54 20.63 -1.06
C ASP A 923 10.89 20.00 -0.70
N ILE A 924 10.85 18.91 0.06
CA ILE A 924 12.05 18.14 0.40
C ILE A 924 12.58 17.50 -0.88
N ASP A 925 13.79 17.86 -1.28
CA ASP A 925 14.41 17.23 -2.46
C ASP A 925 14.92 15.83 -2.10
N TYR A 926 14.01 14.86 -2.11
CA TYR A 926 14.36 13.47 -1.80
C TYR A 926 15.21 12.84 -2.90
N VAL A 927 15.20 13.36 -4.13
CA VAL A 927 16.05 12.83 -5.22
C VAL A 927 17.49 13.16 -4.93
N PHE A 928 17.76 14.40 -4.51
CA PHE A 928 19.07 14.82 -4.04
C PHE A 928 19.51 13.98 -2.84
N TYR A 929 18.63 13.81 -1.85
CA TYR A 929 18.88 13.02 -0.66
C TYR A 929 19.22 11.54 -0.95
N VAL A 930 18.35 10.83 -1.68
CA VAL A 930 18.56 9.41 -2.00
C VAL A 930 19.80 9.26 -2.88
N THR A 931 20.03 10.14 -3.85
CA THR A 931 21.28 10.11 -4.63
C THR A 931 22.50 10.24 -3.72
N ALA A 932 22.51 11.20 -2.78
CA ALA A 932 23.60 11.38 -1.84
C ALA A 932 23.80 10.16 -0.91
N HIS A 933 22.70 9.50 -0.49
CA HIS A 933 22.73 8.26 0.28
C HIS A 933 23.41 7.13 -0.51
N GLU A 934 23.02 6.93 -1.76
CA GLU A 934 23.64 5.91 -2.61
C GLU A 934 25.12 6.22 -2.93
N VAL A 935 25.50 7.50 -3.08
CA VAL A 935 26.91 7.87 -3.22
C VAL A 935 27.68 7.62 -1.92
N ALA A 936 27.07 7.86 -0.75
CA ALA A 936 27.72 7.64 0.54
C ALA A 936 28.09 6.17 0.78
N HIS A 937 27.31 5.24 0.22
CA HIS A 937 27.64 3.81 0.29
C HIS A 937 29.00 3.45 -0.34
N GLN A 938 29.53 4.30 -1.22
CA GLN A 938 30.88 4.11 -1.77
C GLN A 938 31.97 4.17 -0.69
N TRP A 939 31.68 4.77 0.48
CA TRP A 939 32.48 4.68 1.71
C TRP A 939 31.90 3.65 2.69
N TRP A 940 30.59 3.74 2.96
CA TRP A 940 29.90 2.90 3.94
C TRP A 940 29.31 1.65 3.29
N ALA A 941 29.78 0.47 3.70
CA ALA A 941 29.71 -0.84 3.02
C ALA A 941 30.87 -1.11 2.04
N HIS A 942 31.21 -0.20 1.11
CA HIS A 942 32.25 -0.49 0.10
C HIS A 942 33.69 -0.27 0.58
N GLN A 943 33.98 0.73 1.41
CA GLN A 943 35.28 0.85 2.09
C GLN A 943 35.21 0.25 3.50
N VAL A 944 34.21 0.65 4.29
CA VAL A 944 34.00 0.16 5.66
C VAL A 944 32.78 -0.75 5.66
N MET A 945 33.03 -2.06 5.77
CA MET A 945 31.98 -3.08 5.86
C MET A 945 31.89 -3.62 7.28
N GLY A 946 30.68 -3.76 7.83
CA GLY A 946 30.47 -4.36 9.14
C GLY A 946 30.55 -5.89 9.11
N GLY A 947 31.00 -6.49 10.22
CA GLY A 947 30.99 -7.96 10.38
C GLY A 947 29.58 -8.55 10.36
N ASP A 948 29.41 -9.87 10.32
CA ASP A 948 28.08 -10.49 10.37
C ASP A 948 27.52 -10.59 11.80
N VAL A 949 27.49 -9.46 12.50
CA VAL A 949 27.04 -9.32 13.89
C VAL A 949 26.07 -8.14 14.06
N GLN A 950 25.33 -8.12 15.17
CA GLN A 950 24.55 -6.97 15.61
C GLN A 950 25.32 -5.66 15.47
N GLY A 951 24.65 -4.59 15.06
CA GLY A 951 25.23 -3.26 14.87
C GLY A 951 25.84 -3.02 13.49
N SER A 952 25.91 -4.03 12.61
CA SER A 952 26.57 -3.85 11.31
C SER A 952 25.83 -2.96 10.32
N THR A 953 24.50 -2.95 10.35
CA THR A 953 23.71 -2.02 9.53
C THR A 953 23.81 -0.56 10.01
N LEU A 954 24.28 -0.31 11.24
CA LEU A 954 24.67 1.04 11.66
C LEU A 954 25.82 1.54 10.79
N LEU A 955 26.86 0.71 10.60
CA LEU A 955 28.06 1.11 9.86
C LEU A 955 27.79 1.37 8.37
N SER A 956 26.82 0.69 7.77
CA SER A 956 26.46 0.87 6.35
C SER A 956 25.33 1.88 6.15
N GLU A 957 24.17 1.68 6.80
CA GLU A 957 22.97 2.48 6.54
C GLU A 957 22.93 3.77 7.36
N THR A 958 23.20 3.70 8.67
CA THR A 958 23.14 4.92 9.52
C THR A 958 24.21 5.93 9.13
N LEU A 959 25.42 5.49 8.81
CA LEU A 959 26.49 6.39 8.35
C LEU A 959 26.19 6.97 6.95
N ALA A 960 25.54 6.22 6.06
CA ALA A 960 25.07 6.73 4.78
C ALA A 960 23.95 7.78 4.94
N GLN A 961 22.99 7.55 5.85
CA GLN A 961 21.96 8.54 6.19
C GLN A 961 22.56 9.84 6.74
N TYR A 962 23.49 9.74 7.71
CA TYR A 962 24.20 10.92 8.23
C TYR A 962 24.91 11.69 7.12
N SER A 963 25.62 10.97 6.25
CA SER A 963 26.37 11.57 5.16
C SER A 963 25.46 12.31 4.18
N ALA A 964 24.34 11.69 3.76
CA ALA A 964 23.35 12.31 2.90
C ALA A 964 22.70 13.54 3.55
N LEU A 965 22.39 13.47 4.85
CA LEU A 965 21.87 14.57 5.64
C LEU A 965 22.81 15.78 5.64
N MET A 966 24.13 15.58 5.79
CA MET A 966 25.10 16.69 5.81
C MET A 966 25.23 17.38 4.45
N VAL A 967 25.18 16.63 3.35
CA VAL A 967 25.18 17.22 2.00
C VAL A 967 23.88 18.00 1.78
N MET A 968 22.75 17.43 2.18
CA MET A 968 21.44 18.08 2.10
C MET A 968 21.38 19.35 2.96
N GLU A 969 21.96 19.35 4.16
CA GLU A 969 22.01 20.52 5.06
C GLU A 969 22.84 21.66 4.45
N LYS A 970 23.98 21.34 3.82
CA LYS A 970 24.81 22.36 3.16
C LYS A 970 24.14 22.96 1.94
N GLU A 971 23.36 22.16 1.22
CA GLU A 971 22.64 22.64 0.04
C GLU A 971 21.41 23.50 0.41
N TYR A 972 20.62 23.03 1.37
CA TYR A 972 19.29 23.58 1.62
C TYR A 972 19.13 24.31 2.96
N GLY A 973 20.15 24.24 3.82
CA GLY A 973 20.17 24.86 5.15
C GLY A 973 19.45 24.02 6.23
N PRO A 974 19.74 24.32 7.51
CA PRO A 974 19.20 23.58 8.66
C PRO A 974 17.68 23.68 8.79
N ASP A 975 17.07 24.74 8.28
CA ASP A 975 15.62 24.96 8.34
C ASP A 975 14.85 23.94 7.49
N LYS A 976 15.40 23.53 6.34
CA LYS A 976 14.82 22.47 5.52
C LYS A 976 15.03 21.08 6.15
N ILE A 977 16.17 20.89 6.84
CA ILE A 977 16.47 19.65 7.56
C ILE A 977 15.48 19.40 8.71
N ARG A 978 14.99 20.44 9.39
CA ARG A 978 13.93 20.30 10.39
C ARG A 978 12.73 19.49 9.89
N ARG A 979 12.24 19.79 8.68
CA ARG A 979 11.10 19.08 8.08
C ARG A 979 11.44 17.63 7.79
N PHE A 980 12.65 17.37 7.29
CA PHE A 980 13.15 16.02 7.07
C PHE A 980 13.23 15.22 8.37
N LEU A 981 13.83 15.78 9.42
CA LEU A 981 13.92 15.14 10.74
C LEU A 981 12.55 14.86 11.35
N LYS A 982 11.56 15.74 11.13
CA LYS A 982 10.17 15.46 11.53
C LYS A 982 9.62 14.20 10.85
N TYR A 983 9.84 14.04 9.54
CA TYR A 983 9.43 12.81 8.84
C TYR A 983 10.17 11.57 9.36
N GLU A 984 11.47 11.69 9.65
CA GLU A 984 12.25 10.58 10.22
C GLU A 984 11.74 10.21 11.62
N LEU A 985 11.48 11.18 12.49
CA LEU A 985 10.92 10.99 13.84
C LEU A 985 9.55 10.31 13.77
N ASP A 986 8.63 10.84 12.96
CA ASP A 986 7.29 10.28 12.81
C ASP A 986 7.31 8.85 12.22
N ARG A 987 8.27 8.53 11.35
CA ARG A 987 8.45 7.19 10.78
C ARG A 987 9.10 6.24 11.79
N TYR A 988 10.07 6.71 12.57
CA TYR A 988 10.67 5.94 13.66
C TYR A 988 9.61 5.55 14.69
N LEU A 989 8.88 6.52 15.25
CA LEU A 989 7.88 6.29 16.28
C LEU A 989 6.73 5.39 15.80
N ARG A 990 6.29 5.52 14.55
CA ARG A 990 5.29 4.60 13.97
C ARG A 990 5.84 3.19 13.75
N GLY A 991 7.10 3.07 13.31
CA GLY A 991 7.76 1.79 13.06
C GLY A 991 7.87 0.91 14.30
N ARG A 992 8.06 1.50 15.49
CA ARG A 992 8.11 0.79 16.78
C ARG A 992 6.88 -0.05 17.07
N GLY A 993 5.70 0.37 16.60
CA GLY A 993 4.46 -0.38 16.79
C GLY A 993 4.33 -1.64 15.92
N GLY A 994 5.24 -1.83 14.95
CA GLY A 994 5.30 -3.00 14.07
C GLY A 994 6.42 -3.99 14.40
N GLU A 995 7.22 -3.74 15.44
CA GLU A 995 8.32 -4.63 15.84
C GLU A 995 7.79 -6.04 16.20
N GLU A 996 8.45 -7.07 15.70
CA GLU A 996 7.98 -8.46 15.85
C GLU A 996 8.68 -9.22 16.98
N ARG A 997 9.88 -8.80 17.37
CA ARG A 997 10.70 -9.42 18.42
C ARG A 997 10.96 -8.43 19.55
N GLU A 998 11.93 -7.53 19.35
CA GLU A 998 12.33 -6.54 20.34
C GLU A 998 13.07 -5.39 19.64
N GLU A 999 12.78 -4.16 20.05
CA GLU A 999 13.56 -2.99 19.63
C GLU A 999 14.95 -3.05 20.28
N LEU A 1000 16.00 -2.97 19.47
CA LEU A 1000 17.37 -2.92 19.98
C LEU A 1000 17.89 -1.48 20.02
N PRO A 1001 18.78 -1.14 20.98
CA PRO A 1001 19.59 0.06 20.89
C PRO A 1001 20.37 0.08 19.56
N ILE A 1002 20.60 1.26 18.99
CA ILE A 1002 21.10 1.38 17.61
C ILE A 1002 22.48 0.73 17.44
N TYR A 1003 23.34 0.73 18.46
CA TYR A 1003 24.65 0.04 18.37
C TYR A 1003 24.55 -1.49 18.22
N ARG A 1004 23.39 -2.09 18.54
CA ARG A 1004 23.09 -3.51 18.36
C ARG A 1004 22.06 -3.76 17.27
N VAL A 1005 21.73 -2.75 16.47
CA VAL A 1005 20.69 -2.86 15.44
C VAL A 1005 20.95 -4.05 14.52
N GLU A 1006 19.89 -4.80 14.26
CA GLU A 1006 19.91 -5.93 13.32
C GLU A 1006 19.41 -5.45 11.95
N ASN A 1007 18.41 -6.12 11.37
CA ASN A 1007 17.76 -5.70 10.12
C ASN A 1007 16.48 -4.88 10.36
N GLN A 1008 16.48 -4.04 11.41
CA GLN A 1008 15.34 -3.20 11.79
C GLN A 1008 15.40 -1.85 11.07
N GLN A 1009 14.72 -1.73 9.92
CA GLN A 1009 14.79 -0.54 9.05
C GLN A 1009 14.42 0.77 9.75
N TYR A 1010 13.42 0.75 10.63
CA TYR A 1010 13.03 1.95 11.38
C TYR A 1010 14.14 2.43 12.34
N ILE A 1011 15.11 1.55 12.68
CA ILE A 1011 16.25 1.88 13.52
C ILE A 1011 17.43 2.37 12.66
N HIS A 1012 17.99 1.54 11.77
CA HIS A 1012 19.22 1.91 11.06
C HIS A 1012 19.03 3.05 10.03
N TYR A 1013 17.80 3.30 9.56
CA TYR A 1013 17.49 4.48 8.76
C TYR A 1013 16.98 5.64 9.64
N ARG A 1014 15.80 5.49 10.26
CA ARG A 1014 15.09 6.62 10.89
C ARG A 1014 15.72 7.06 12.21
N LYS A 1015 15.91 6.14 13.15
CA LYS A 1015 16.62 6.43 14.41
C LYS A 1015 18.06 6.87 14.13
N GLY A 1016 18.72 6.23 13.15
CA GLY A 1016 20.08 6.57 12.72
C GLY A 1016 20.23 8.03 12.29
N SER A 1017 19.34 8.52 11.44
CA SER A 1017 19.26 9.93 11.04
C SER A 1017 19.19 10.87 12.25
N LEU A 1018 18.27 10.60 13.19
CA LEU A 1018 18.05 11.44 14.37
C LEU A 1018 19.25 11.40 15.33
N VAL A 1019 19.75 10.20 15.64
CA VAL A 1019 20.88 9.98 16.56
C VAL A 1019 22.14 10.68 16.06
N MET A 1020 22.48 10.49 14.79
CA MET A 1020 23.69 11.10 14.23
C MET A 1020 23.56 12.63 14.10
N TYR A 1021 22.37 13.13 13.76
CA TYR A 1021 22.13 14.58 13.72
C TYR A 1021 22.19 15.21 15.11
N ALA A 1022 21.58 14.58 16.12
CA ALA A 1022 21.66 15.02 17.52
C ALA A 1022 23.10 15.02 18.03
N LEU A 1023 23.88 13.98 17.72
CA LEU A 1023 25.30 13.91 18.06
C LEU A 1023 26.06 15.10 17.43
N LYS A 1024 25.93 15.29 16.11
CA LYS A 1024 26.57 16.39 15.37
C LYS A 1024 26.19 17.76 15.93
N ASP A 1025 24.93 17.95 16.33
CA ASP A 1025 24.46 19.22 16.88
C ASP A 1025 25.02 19.52 18.28
N GLN A 1026 25.27 18.49 19.09
CA GLN A 1026 25.79 18.63 20.45
C GLN A 1026 27.31 18.80 20.50
N ILE A 1027 28.03 18.07 19.65
CA ILE A 1027 29.51 17.99 19.73
C ILE A 1027 30.21 18.64 18.52
N GLY A 1028 29.47 18.98 17.47
CA GLY A 1028 29.97 19.62 16.25
C GLY A 1028 30.28 18.65 15.11
N GLU A 1029 30.02 19.12 13.87
CA GLU A 1029 30.23 18.35 12.63
C GLU A 1029 31.70 17.93 12.45
N ASP A 1030 32.64 18.85 12.69
CA ASP A 1030 34.07 18.57 12.53
C ASP A 1030 34.53 17.40 13.40
N MET A 1031 33.96 17.25 14.60
CA MET A 1031 34.34 16.18 15.52
C MET A 1031 33.77 14.84 15.10
N VAL A 1032 32.50 14.81 14.69
CA VAL A 1032 31.88 13.61 14.12
C VAL A 1032 32.61 13.18 12.84
N ASN A 1033 32.88 14.11 11.93
CA ASN A 1033 33.60 13.81 10.69
C ASN A 1033 35.02 13.32 10.94
N ARG A 1034 35.76 13.90 11.91
CA ARG A 1034 37.08 13.36 12.31
C ARG A 1034 36.98 11.92 12.81
N ALA A 1035 35.98 11.60 13.62
CA ALA A 1035 35.75 10.24 14.09
C ALA A 1035 35.45 9.28 12.93
N LEU A 1036 34.60 9.68 11.98
CA LEU A 1036 34.27 8.88 10.81
C LEU A 1036 35.46 8.71 9.85
N ALA A 1037 36.23 9.77 9.60
CA ALA A 1037 37.49 9.70 8.83
C ALA A 1037 38.51 8.77 9.50
N ARG A 1038 38.60 8.83 10.82
CA ARG A 1038 39.46 7.95 11.61
C ARG A 1038 38.98 6.50 11.54
N LEU A 1039 37.67 6.24 11.57
CA LEU A 1039 37.12 4.92 11.35
C LEU A 1039 37.54 4.36 9.99
N VAL A 1040 37.32 5.10 8.90
CA VAL A 1040 37.74 4.69 7.55
C VAL A 1040 39.25 4.44 7.48
N LYS A 1041 40.06 5.31 8.09
CA LYS A 1041 41.51 5.15 8.13
C LYS A 1041 41.96 3.90 8.91
N GLU A 1042 41.29 3.58 10.02
CA GLU A 1042 41.63 2.43 10.85
C GLU A 1042 41.12 1.11 10.26
N THR A 1043 39.95 1.09 9.62
CA THR A 1043 39.21 -0.15 9.31
C THR A 1043 38.84 -0.34 7.83
N GLY A 1044 39.06 0.67 6.98
CA GLY A 1044 38.77 0.58 5.55
C GLY A 1044 39.46 -0.60 4.87
N TYR A 1045 38.70 -1.38 4.09
CA TYR A 1045 39.11 -2.60 3.39
C TYR A 1045 39.65 -3.73 4.30
N ARG A 1046 39.42 -3.67 5.62
CA ARG A 1046 39.78 -4.73 6.56
C ARG A 1046 38.71 -5.83 6.57
N SER A 1047 39.14 -7.10 6.52
CA SER A 1047 38.23 -8.26 6.51
C SER A 1047 38.47 -9.29 7.61
N ASP A 1048 39.59 -9.25 8.35
CA ASP A 1048 39.89 -10.19 9.44
C ASP A 1048 40.48 -9.48 10.68
N PRO A 1049 39.66 -9.21 11.72
CA PRO A 1049 38.19 -9.22 11.69
C PRO A 1049 37.64 -7.96 11.02
N TYR A 1050 36.38 -8.02 10.57
CA TYR A 1050 35.62 -6.85 10.17
C TYR A 1050 35.35 -5.92 11.38
N PRO A 1051 35.25 -4.59 11.14
CA PRO A 1051 34.86 -3.64 12.18
C PRO A 1051 33.42 -3.86 12.65
N THR A 1052 33.15 -3.40 13.87
CA THR A 1052 31.81 -3.42 14.47
C THR A 1052 31.39 -2.03 14.96
N SER A 1053 30.15 -1.91 15.41
CA SER A 1053 29.65 -0.68 16.03
C SER A 1053 30.48 -0.26 17.26
N LEU A 1054 31.15 -1.20 17.95
CA LEU A 1054 32.04 -0.88 19.07
C LEU A 1054 33.28 -0.09 18.64
N ASP A 1055 33.80 -0.35 17.43
CA ASP A 1055 34.92 0.42 16.89
C ASP A 1055 34.52 1.88 16.68
N LEU A 1056 33.32 2.11 16.13
CA LEU A 1056 32.76 3.45 15.98
C LEU A 1056 32.55 4.12 17.34
N LEU A 1057 31.92 3.44 18.30
CA LEU A 1057 31.66 4.01 19.63
C LEU A 1057 32.95 4.36 20.36
N ARG A 1058 33.95 3.48 20.32
CA ARG A 1058 35.28 3.76 20.89
C ARG A 1058 35.85 5.06 20.30
N ILE A 1059 35.88 5.17 18.97
CA ILE A 1059 36.44 6.34 18.29
C ILE A 1059 35.64 7.60 18.62
N LEU A 1060 34.30 7.54 18.59
CA LEU A 1060 33.44 8.67 18.97
C LEU A 1060 33.72 9.15 20.40
N ARG A 1061 33.86 8.21 21.36
CA ARG A 1061 34.16 8.54 22.75
C ARG A 1061 35.54 9.16 22.93
N GLU A 1062 36.54 8.65 22.19
CA GLU A 1062 37.91 9.19 22.21
C GLU A 1062 37.97 10.60 21.61
N GLU A 1063 37.30 10.85 20.48
CA GLU A 1063 37.29 12.17 19.83
C GLU A 1063 36.45 13.19 20.60
N ALA A 1064 35.30 12.78 21.16
CA ALA A 1064 34.39 13.67 21.86
C ALA A 1064 34.89 14.08 23.26
N GLY A 1065 35.52 13.16 23.99
CA GLY A 1065 36.01 13.41 25.35
C GLY A 1065 35.03 13.00 26.47
N PRO A 1066 35.51 13.00 27.73
CA PRO A 1066 34.77 12.44 28.88
C PRO A 1066 33.41 13.10 29.18
N GLU A 1067 33.26 14.39 28.88
CA GLU A 1067 32.03 15.16 29.10
C GLU A 1067 30.85 14.71 28.25
N HIS A 1068 31.11 14.05 27.11
CA HIS A 1068 30.09 13.58 26.17
C HIS A 1068 29.77 12.08 26.33
N GLN A 1069 30.35 11.40 27.31
CA GLN A 1069 30.14 9.97 27.51
C GLN A 1069 28.69 9.59 27.81
N GLN A 1070 27.98 10.41 28.56
CA GLN A 1070 26.57 10.17 28.85
C GLN A 1070 25.70 10.36 27.61
N LEU A 1071 25.99 11.40 26.81
CA LEU A 1071 25.31 11.65 25.54
C LEU A 1071 25.46 10.47 24.58
N ILE A 1072 26.69 9.95 24.40
CA ILE A 1072 26.95 8.80 23.51
C ILE A 1072 26.20 7.56 24.02
N THR A 1073 26.22 7.31 25.33
CA THR A 1073 25.46 6.20 25.93
C THR A 1073 23.96 6.32 25.65
N ASP A 1074 23.37 7.50 25.88
CA ASP A 1074 21.93 7.72 25.70
C ASP A 1074 21.51 7.62 24.22
N LEU A 1075 22.34 8.12 23.30
CA LEU A 1075 22.05 8.09 21.86
C LEU A 1075 22.22 6.70 21.24
N PHE A 1076 23.26 5.96 21.62
CA PHE A 1076 23.64 4.73 20.94
C PHE A 1076 23.26 3.45 21.68
N GLU A 1077 23.42 3.43 23.00
CA GLU A 1077 23.35 2.23 23.82
C GLU A 1077 21.99 2.05 24.53
N ARG A 1078 21.13 3.07 24.46
CA ARG A 1078 19.80 3.08 25.07
C ARG A 1078 18.69 3.39 24.05
N ILE A 1079 17.44 3.16 24.46
CA ILE A 1079 16.25 3.62 23.74
C ILE A 1079 15.67 4.79 24.54
N VAL A 1080 16.29 5.95 24.39
CA VAL A 1080 15.88 7.17 25.09
C VAL A 1080 14.79 7.90 24.30
N LEU A 1081 13.75 8.31 25.01
CA LEU A 1081 12.65 9.12 24.51
C LEU A 1081 12.52 10.36 25.40
N TYR A 1082 12.20 11.47 24.76
CA TYR A 1082 11.89 12.73 25.42
C TYR A 1082 10.38 13.01 25.34
N ASP A 1083 9.91 13.82 26.29
CA ASP A 1083 8.58 14.42 26.32
C ASP A 1083 8.79 15.91 26.63
N LEU A 1084 8.99 16.71 25.59
CA LEU A 1084 9.32 18.14 25.68
C LEU A 1084 8.15 18.98 25.21
N LYS A 1085 7.73 19.92 26.05
CA LYS A 1085 6.55 20.72 25.76
C LYS A 1085 6.73 22.15 26.23
N VAL A 1086 6.24 23.10 25.43
CA VAL A 1086 5.97 24.46 25.93
C VAL A 1086 4.63 24.47 26.66
N ALA A 1087 4.66 24.36 27.99
CA ALA A 1087 3.45 24.34 28.81
C ALA A 1087 2.72 25.69 28.82
N SER A 1088 3.47 26.80 28.87
CA SER A 1088 2.94 28.16 28.71
C SER A 1088 4.05 29.14 28.33
N HIS A 1089 3.68 30.29 27.75
CA HIS A 1089 4.61 31.38 27.48
C HIS A 1089 3.96 32.75 27.71
N THR A 1090 4.76 33.74 28.07
CA THR A 1090 4.36 35.15 28.10
C THR A 1090 5.38 36.02 27.38
N VAL A 1091 4.91 37.08 26.73
CA VAL A 1091 5.73 38.04 26.00
C VAL A 1091 5.32 39.43 26.46
N GLU A 1092 6.26 40.19 27.00
CA GLU A 1092 6.04 41.52 27.54
C GLU A 1092 7.01 42.52 26.89
N ARG A 1093 6.48 43.62 26.35
CA ARG A 1093 7.34 44.69 25.81
C ARG A 1093 7.97 45.47 26.96
N THR A 1094 9.30 45.58 26.96
CA THR A 1094 10.07 46.29 27.97
C THR A 1094 10.14 47.80 27.66
N PRO A 1095 10.43 48.66 28.66
CA PRO A 1095 10.44 50.12 28.48
C PRO A 1095 11.45 50.64 27.43
N ASP A 1096 12.53 49.88 27.19
CA ASP A 1096 13.55 50.13 26.17
C ASP A 1096 13.16 49.63 24.77
N GLY A 1097 11.94 49.08 24.61
CA GLY A 1097 11.38 48.68 23.32
C GLY A 1097 11.67 47.23 22.91
N LYS A 1098 12.40 46.46 23.74
CA LYS A 1098 12.65 45.02 23.56
C LYS A 1098 11.46 44.18 24.06
N PHE A 1099 11.58 42.86 23.98
CA PHE A 1099 10.54 41.92 24.42
C PHE A 1099 11.13 40.93 25.42
N LYS A 1100 10.57 40.90 26.63
CA LYS A 1100 10.84 39.88 27.64
C LYS A 1100 9.95 38.68 27.35
N VAL A 1101 10.57 37.54 27.03
CA VAL A 1101 9.88 36.27 26.76
C VAL A 1101 10.13 35.35 27.96
N ARG A 1102 9.05 34.85 28.56
CA ARG A 1102 9.12 33.85 29.63
C ARG A 1102 8.44 32.57 29.15
N LEU A 1103 9.18 31.47 29.15
CA LEU A 1103 8.69 30.14 28.79
C LEU A 1103 8.65 29.27 30.04
N THR A 1104 7.52 28.60 30.28
CA THR A 1104 7.43 27.49 31.22
C THR A 1104 7.34 26.22 30.41
N LEU A 1105 8.29 25.31 30.60
CA LEU A 1105 8.32 24.03 29.87
C LEU A 1105 7.77 22.91 30.77
N ALA A 1106 7.35 21.82 30.14
CA ALA A 1106 7.24 20.51 30.78
C ALA A 1106 8.23 19.60 30.05
N ALA A 1107 9.15 18.98 30.76
CA ALA A 1107 10.25 18.20 30.19
C ALA A 1107 10.43 16.87 30.92
N GLY A 1108 10.37 15.78 30.17
CA GLY A 1108 10.60 14.42 30.63
C GLY A 1108 11.64 13.69 29.79
N LYS A 1109 12.30 12.71 30.42
CA LYS A 1109 13.20 11.76 29.77
C LYS A 1109 12.85 10.36 30.26
N ALA A 1110 12.77 9.40 29.36
CA ALA A 1110 12.48 8.01 29.69
C ALA A 1110 13.35 7.06 28.85
N GLU A 1111 13.60 5.87 29.41
CA GLU A 1111 14.18 4.74 28.70
C GLU A 1111 13.09 3.72 28.43
N ALA A 1112 12.96 3.31 27.17
CA ALA A 1112 12.14 2.18 26.78
C ALA A 1112 12.96 0.88 26.80
N ASP A 1113 12.36 -0.22 27.23
CA ASP A 1113 12.89 -1.55 26.96
C ASP A 1113 12.55 -2.02 25.52
N GLY A 1114 13.01 -3.21 25.14
CA GLY A 1114 12.79 -3.76 23.80
C GLY A 1114 11.33 -4.07 23.45
N GLU A 1115 10.44 -4.19 24.45
CA GLU A 1115 8.98 -4.35 24.24
C GLU A 1115 8.28 -2.99 24.13
N GLY A 1116 9.00 -1.89 24.40
CA GLY A 1116 8.52 -0.53 24.36
C GLY A 1116 7.88 -0.07 25.67
N ARG A 1117 8.18 -0.70 26.81
CA ARG A 1117 7.77 -0.22 28.13
C ARG A 1117 8.75 0.83 28.63
N GLU A 1118 8.21 1.97 29.03
CA GLU A 1118 9.00 3.13 29.43
C GLU A 1118 9.22 3.23 30.94
N THR A 1119 10.42 3.64 31.33
CA THR A 1119 10.82 3.94 32.71
C THR A 1119 11.46 5.33 32.78
N PRO A 1120 11.10 6.20 33.75
CA PRO A 1120 11.66 7.54 33.84
C PRO A 1120 13.17 7.55 34.04
N LEU A 1121 13.86 8.44 33.34
CA LEU A 1121 15.29 8.74 33.52
C LEU A 1121 15.48 10.15 34.09
N PRO A 1122 16.58 10.41 34.84
CA PRO A 1122 16.97 11.76 35.19
C PRO A 1122 17.22 12.60 33.94
N LEU A 1123 16.67 13.81 33.93
CA LEU A 1123 16.90 14.81 32.90
C LEU A 1123 18.06 15.72 33.34
N ASP A 1124 19.10 15.84 32.52
CA ASP A 1124 20.21 16.79 32.69
C ASP A 1124 20.87 17.01 31.33
N ASP A 1125 20.10 17.61 30.41
CA ASP A 1125 20.45 17.69 28.99
C ASP A 1125 20.53 19.15 28.54
N ARG A 1126 21.36 19.40 27.51
CA ARG A 1126 21.43 20.71 26.86
C ARG A 1126 20.49 20.75 25.67
N ILE A 1127 19.36 21.41 25.82
CA ILE A 1127 18.26 21.42 24.84
C ILE A 1127 18.12 22.81 24.25
N ASP A 1128 17.90 22.89 22.93
CA ASP A 1128 17.70 24.16 22.25
C ASP A 1128 16.38 24.82 22.68
N ILE A 1129 16.48 26.10 23.06
CA ILE A 1129 15.33 26.99 23.24
C ILE A 1129 15.32 27.99 22.09
N GLY A 1130 14.19 28.08 21.40
CA GLY A 1130 13.99 28.91 20.23
C GLY A 1130 12.98 30.03 20.44
N VAL A 1131 13.23 31.17 19.81
CA VAL A 1131 12.31 32.30 19.66
C VAL A 1131 12.34 32.73 18.20
N PHE A 1132 11.18 32.85 17.58
CA PHE A 1132 11.06 33.01 16.13
C PHE A 1132 10.07 34.12 15.77
N ALA A 1133 10.38 34.85 14.68
CA ALA A 1133 9.52 35.86 14.10
C ALA A 1133 8.42 35.28 13.21
N LYS A 1134 8.52 33.99 12.87
CA LYS A 1134 7.56 33.18 12.12
C LYS A 1134 7.58 31.77 12.70
N ASP A 1135 6.48 31.03 12.62
CA ASP A 1135 6.44 29.66 13.12
C ASP A 1135 7.39 28.75 12.29
N PRO A 1136 8.32 28.00 12.92
CA PRO A 1136 9.15 27.03 12.22
C PRO A 1136 8.38 25.91 11.49
N ALA A 1137 7.11 25.71 11.81
CA ALA A 1137 6.21 24.79 11.10
C ALA A 1137 5.63 25.39 9.80
N ASP A 1138 5.71 26.70 9.59
CA ASP A 1138 5.13 27.35 8.41
C ASP A 1138 5.98 27.15 7.15
N PRO A 1139 5.34 26.96 5.97
CA PRO A 1139 6.03 27.00 4.68
C PRO A 1139 6.78 28.32 4.47
N GLY A 1140 8.01 28.28 3.95
CA GLY A 1140 8.88 29.44 3.76
C GLY A 1140 9.44 30.03 5.06
N PHE A 1141 9.54 29.24 6.13
CA PHE A 1141 10.37 29.57 7.28
C PHE A 1141 11.86 29.49 6.91
N SER A 1142 12.66 30.46 7.35
CA SER A 1142 14.08 30.53 7.04
C SER A 1142 14.92 31.05 8.21
N ALA A 1143 16.24 30.97 8.08
CA ALA A 1143 17.19 31.49 9.05
C ALA A 1143 16.97 32.98 9.43
N ALA A 1144 16.37 33.79 8.56
CA ALA A 1144 16.06 35.20 8.85
C ALA A 1144 14.92 35.37 9.88
N ASP A 1145 14.13 34.33 10.09
CA ASP A 1145 13.02 34.29 11.04
C ASP A 1145 13.45 33.84 12.44
N VAL A 1146 14.69 33.34 12.60
CA VAL A 1146 15.26 32.97 13.89
C VAL A 1146 15.67 34.22 14.66
N ILE A 1147 15.01 34.49 15.78
CA ILE A 1147 15.36 35.61 16.69
C ILE A 1147 16.39 35.14 17.73
N TYR A 1148 16.17 33.94 18.27
CA TYR A 1148 17.04 33.30 19.27
C TYR A 1148 16.99 31.79 19.08
N LEU A 1149 18.13 31.12 19.10
CA LEU A 1149 18.22 29.66 19.16
C LEU A 1149 19.52 29.29 19.88
N GLN A 1150 19.42 28.83 21.12
CA GLN A 1150 20.59 28.41 21.90
C GLN A 1150 20.24 27.27 22.86
N LYS A 1151 21.24 26.43 23.14
CA LYS A 1151 21.15 25.32 24.09
C LYS A 1151 21.15 25.81 25.54
N HIS A 1152 20.09 25.51 26.28
CA HIS A 1152 19.97 25.70 27.73
C HIS A 1152 20.10 24.36 28.45
N ARG A 1153 20.67 24.35 29.66
CA ARG A 1153 20.68 23.16 30.51
C ARG A 1153 19.31 22.99 31.14
N ILE A 1154 18.69 21.82 30.94
CA ILE A 1154 17.40 21.47 31.51
C ILE A 1154 17.61 20.27 32.44
N ASP A 1155 17.39 20.49 33.74
CA ASP A 1155 17.64 19.53 34.82
C ASP A 1155 16.42 19.34 35.75
N SER A 1156 15.26 19.86 35.35
CA SER A 1156 14.01 19.80 36.11
C SER A 1156 12.83 19.57 35.18
N ALA A 1157 11.73 19.05 35.73
CA ALA A 1157 10.53 18.73 34.95
C ALA A 1157 9.78 19.98 34.46
N ASP A 1158 9.81 21.07 35.23
CA ASP A 1158 9.07 22.30 34.92
C ASP A 1158 9.99 23.54 34.91
N PRO A 1159 11.01 23.60 34.03
CA PRO A 1159 11.96 24.70 34.01
C PRO A 1159 11.30 25.98 33.49
N VAL A 1160 11.74 27.13 34.03
CA VAL A 1160 11.32 28.45 33.59
C VAL A 1160 12.50 29.16 32.94
N ILE A 1161 12.37 29.51 31.67
CA ILE A 1161 13.39 30.22 30.90
C ILE A 1161 12.93 31.65 30.64
N GLU A 1162 13.74 32.63 31.04
CA GLU A 1162 13.50 34.05 30.74
C GLU A 1162 14.55 34.57 29.75
N LEU A 1163 14.08 35.15 28.65
CA LEU A 1163 14.90 35.71 27.58
C LEU A 1163 14.48 37.16 27.30
N VAL A 1164 15.42 37.97 26.84
CA VAL A 1164 15.13 39.33 26.32
C VAL A 1164 15.59 39.37 24.87
N VAL A 1165 14.66 39.66 23.96
CA VAL A 1165 14.88 39.65 22.51
C VAL A 1165 14.53 41.00 21.87
N ASP A 1166 15.19 41.31 20.75
CA ASP A 1166 15.07 42.62 20.09
C ASP A 1166 13.88 42.73 19.12
N ARG A 1167 13.25 41.60 18.77
CA ARG A 1167 12.11 41.52 17.85
C ARG A 1167 10.92 40.86 18.54
N GLU A 1168 9.71 41.26 18.16
CA GLU A 1168 8.49 40.63 18.66
C GLU A 1168 8.42 39.17 18.16
N PRO A 1169 8.26 38.18 19.06
CA PRO A 1169 8.16 36.78 18.67
C PRO A 1169 6.76 36.44 18.15
N ALA A 1170 6.70 35.61 17.10
CA ALA A 1170 5.48 34.94 16.64
C ALA A 1170 5.40 33.48 17.12
N ALA A 1171 6.54 32.87 17.45
CA ALA A 1171 6.58 31.53 18.02
C ALA A 1171 7.77 31.36 18.98
N VAL A 1172 7.63 30.45 19.94
CA VAL A 1172 8.67 30.05 20.89
C VAL A 1172 8.69 28.53 21.01
N GLY A 1173 9.83 27.92 21.39
CA GLY A 1173 9.89 26.46 21.47
C GLY A 1173 11.04 25.86 22.26
N VAL A 1174 10.90 24.58 22.59
CA VAL A 1174 11.92 23.67 23.13
C VAL A 1174 12.17 22.56 22.11
N ASP A 1175 13.44 22.24 21.81
CA ASP A 1175 13.84 21.43 20.65
C ASP A 1175 13.03 21.75 19.37
N PRO A 1176 13.01 23.03 18.93
CA PRO A 1176 12.13 23.48 17.87
C PRO A 1176 12.44 22.86 16.49
N TYR A 1177 13.58 22.17 16.33
CA TYR A 1177 14.04 21.59 15.06
C TYR A 1177 13.88 20.05 15.03
N ASN A 1178 13.25 19.44 16.04
CA ASN A 1178 13.03 18.00 16.16
C ASN A 1178 14.34 17.19 16.13
N LYS A 1179 15.35 17.64 16.88
CA LYS A 1179 16.67 17.00 16.92
C LYS A 1179 16.66 15.82 17.88
N LEU A 1180 15.84 15.87 18.91
CA LEU A 1180 15.70 14.81 19.91
C LEU A 1180 14.51 13.91 19.57
N ILE A 1181 14.55 12.68 20.06
CA ILE A 1181 13.50 11.71 19.84
C ILE A 1181 12.35 11.98 20.83
N ASP A 1182 11.50 12.92 20.47
CA ASP A 1182 10.32 13.31 21.24
C ASP A 1182 9.08 12.50 20.82
N ARG A 1183 8.32 11.95 21.78
CA ARG A 1183 7.05 11.24 21.49
C ARG A 1183 6.01 12.15 20.84
N ASN A 1184 6.03 13.45 21.09
CA ASN A 1184 5.09 14.41 20.53
C ASN A 1184 5.77 15.74 20.13
N SER A 1185 6.52 15.72 19.03
CA SER A 1185 7.15 16.95 18.52
C SER A 1185 6.20 18.10 18.12
N ASP A 1186 4.88 17.88 18.09
CA ASP A 1186 3.90 18.92 17.72
C ASP A 1186 3.68 19.96 18.83
N ASP A 1187 3.95 19.66 20.12
CA ASP A 1187 3.85 20.64 21.23
C ASP A 1187 5.20 21.18 21.75
N ASN A 1188 6.28 20.92 21.00
CA ASN A 1188 7.58 21.57 21.13
C ASN A 1188 7.53 23.07 20.82
N LEU A 1189 6.55 23.52 20.02
CA LEU A 1189 6.38 24.90 19.57
C LEU A 1189 5.06 25.49 20.10
N ALA A 1190 5.09 26.75 20.53
CA ALA A 1190 3.91 27.53 20.90
C ALA A 1190 3.86 28.85 20.14
N ARG A 1191 2.71 29.12 19.51
CA ARG A 1191 2.46 30.38 18.78
C ARG A 1191 2.12 31.52 19.74
N HIS A 1192 2.70 32.68 19.47
CA HIS A 1192 2.35 33.93 20.09
C HIS A 1192 1.56 34.80 19.10
N ALA A 1193 0.31 35.13 19.44
CA ALA A 1193 -0.45 36.13 18.70
C ALA A 1193 -0.07 37.53 19.21
N PRO A 1194 0.51 38.41 18.38
CA PRO A 1194 0.85 39.76 18.81
C PRO A 1194 -0.42 40.49 19.26
N ALA A 1195 -0.31 41.33 20.29
CA ALA A 1195 -1.43 42.12 20.77
C ALA A 1195 -1.96 43.00 19.62
N ALA A 1196 -3.23 42.80 19.23
CA ALA A 1196 -3.88 43.63 18.21
C ALA A 1196 -3.69 45.11 18.57
N THR A 1197 -2.89 45.81 17.78
CA THR A 1197 -2.72 47.25 17.89
C THR A 1197 -4.05 47.88 17.52
N LEU A 1198 -4.87 48.20 18.52
CA LEU A 1198 -5.97 49.13 18.33
C LEU A 1198 -5.37 50.42 17.73
N PRO A 1199 -5.86 50.90 16.58
CA PRO A 1199 -5.33 52.11 15.99
C PRO A 1199 -5.46 53.24 17.01
N ALA A 1200 -4.32 53.87 17.33
CA ALA A 1200 -4.25 54.98 18.26
C ALA A 1200 -5.30 56.02 17.88
N GLY A 1201 -6.12 56.41 18.86
CA GLY A 1201 -7.20 57.37 18.69
C GLY A 1201 -6.71 58.65 18.03
N GLY A 1202 -7.07 58.81 16.76
CA GLY A 1202 -7.03 60.10 16.08
C GLY A 1202 -8.07 61.01 16.71
N GLY A 1203 -7.64 61.89 17.61
CA GLY A 1203 -8.43 63.04 18.00
C GLY A 1203 -8.67 63.93 16.77
N GLY A 1204 -9.93 64.21 16.46
CA GLY A 1204 -10.26 65.13 15.38
C GLY A 1204 -11.74 65.22 15.03
N GLY A 1205 -12.45 66.17 15.67
CA GLY A 1205 -13.51 66.91 15.00
C GLY A 1205 -14.93 66.33 15.07
N ALA A 1206 -15.69 66.82 16.04
CA ALA A 1206 -17.14 66.86 15.93
C ALA A 1206 -17.57 67.78 14.76
N GLN A 1207 -18.39 67.27 13.84
CA GLN A 1207 -19.44 68.04 13.19
C GLN A 1207 -20.71 67.19 13.03
N PRO A 1208 -21.90 67.72 13.37
CA PRO A 1208 -23.16 67.01 13.26
C PRO A 1208 -23.83 67.35 11.92
N VAL A 1209 -24.34 66.34 11.19
CA VAL A 1209 -25.41 66.58 10.22
C VAL A 1209 -26.42 65.45 10.25
N SER A 1210 -27.64 65.88 10.55
CA SER A 1210 -28.92 65.18 10.45
C SER A 1210 -29.25 64.67 9.04
N ARG A 1211 -29.64 63.42 8.90
CA ARG A 1211 -30.97 62.94 8.48
C ARG A 1211 -30.95 61.43 8.24
#